data_AF-A0AA42B7B2-F1
#
_entry.id   AF-A0AA42B7B2-F1
#
_cell.length_a   1.000
_cell.length_b   1.000
_cell.length_c   1.000
_cell.angle_alpha   90.00
_cell.angle_beta   90.00
_cell.angle_gamma   90.00
#
_symmetry.space_group_name_H-M   'P 1'
#
loop_
_entity.id
_entity.type
_entity.pdbx_description
1 polymer ?
#
loop_
_entity_poly.entity_id
_entity_poly.type
_entity_poly.pdbx_seq_one_letter_code
_entity_poly.pdbx_strand_id
1 'polypeptide(L)'
;MKLKTLVLLIPLALLQNGCSFAKDSKASPKNVPILFSDVTEEVGIRSSPSWKYGGPAIADLNGDGRYELMLGNHDRVPAQLFWAKADNTYTEHHEAIAQWDLHGIAAGDYDNDGDGDIIIAMGGGNGANPKPPRFIQNNNGEFKDVTQSSGIAEMGARGRSARWIDLDSDGDLDLLQINAAQLQSETGPRNLLFENLGDGTFTYRSSAVFDQLDAEKVLVSDFNGDHIPDLVAFSPLQFLQGNNDFTFTDVTQSRLPKGFEDDDFISAVAEADIDNDGDLDYYVARGKTYYQIANNAVSFNPQTTRLDLRDEGNKSHDGISFDAEGDVVLSDFWHWPRNIKVTFPVFLGKNKVALDTPTSSVTVTQQEALGFPDSVQENGWYLGYLGNGKWRMEWKLNGNLAWDIRASVTGLTSVTPDWEPQHLGVQDLLLRNDGDTFTDISTKLPALSGDNNWGVITGDFNNDTFQDFFIYRFGELKTRIADVLIVNEGSEMFSQRLDHQANVLSDGGHGDMGAAFDYNQDGDLDIFSGDDDDGKWRLYRNLGSSNTHSYVHAHIGYSRNGVDPIGAEVKVTTKSGSQFKRIGSGSATHSQSTLNMAHFGLGHDTKIERIQVRWRDGTTAQLTGVDANKIHVFGTPNPQP
;
A
#
# COMPACT_ATOMS: atom_id res chain seq x y z
N MET A 1 15.12 62.34 -57.34
CA MET A 1 14.21 62.27 -56.19
C MET A 1 13.87 60.82 -55.90
N LYS A 2 14.60 60.20 -54.96
CA LYS A 2 14.17 59.06 -54.13
C LYS A 2 15.22 58.88 -53.03
N LEU A 3 14.76 58.98 -51.79
CA LEU A 3 15.52 59.00 -50.55
C LEU A 3 15.90 57.57 -50.12
N LYS A 4 16.96 57.49 -49.31
CA LYS A 4 17.57 56.33 -48.63
C LYS A 4 16.56 55.62 -47.68
N THR A 5 16.75 54.36 -47.24
CA THR A 5 17.69 53.98 -46.14
C THR A 5 17.97 52.46 -46.05
N LEU A 6 19.26 52.15 -46.04
CA LEU A 6 20.08 51.15 -45.31
C LEU A 6 19.44 49.90 -44.65
N VAL A 7 19.98 48.72 -44.97
CA VAL A 7 20.02 47.53 -44.09
C VAL A 7 21.48 47.05 -44.02
N LEU A 8 21.97 46.85 -42.80
CA LEU A 8 23.33 46.48 -42.43
C LEU A 8 23.45 44.94 -42.37
N LEU A 9 24.43 44.36 -43.07
CA LEU A 9 24.83 42.95 -42.98
C LEU A 9 26.15 42.86 -42.21
N ILE A 10 26.19 42.07 -41.13
CA ILE A 10 27.42 41.73 -40.39
C ILE A 10 27.67 40.22 -40.57
N PRO A 11 28.87 39.80 -41.01
CA PRO A 11 29.22 38.38 -41.10
C PRO A 11 29.71 37.87 -39.73
N LEU A 12 29.30 36.64 -39.42
CA LEU A 12 29.70 35.86 -38.26
C LEU A 12 31.15 35.37 -38.44
N ALA A 13 32.07 35.81 -37.57
CA ALA A 13 33.44 35.29 -37.51
C ALA A 13 33.64 34.53 -36.19
N LEU A 14 34.10 33.28 -36.30
CA LEU A 14 34.52 32.42 -35.19
C LEU A 14 35.68 33.04 -34.41
N LEU A 15 35.58 32.99 -33.08
CA LEU A 15 36.71 33.11 -32.16
C LEU A 15 36.70 31.89 -31.23
N GLN A 16 37.64 30.98 -31.46
CA GLN A 16 38.08 30.00 -30.48
C GLN A 16 38.90 30.71 -29.41
N ASN A 17 38.51 30.55 -28.15
CA ASN A 17 39.42 30.65 -27.01
C ASN A 17 39.01 29.58 -26.00
N GLY A 18 39.91 28.63 -25.76
CA GLY A 18 39.78 27.67 -24.69
C GLY A 18 39.97 28.34 -23.34
N CYS A 19 39.19 27.90 -22.35
CA CYS A 19 39.46 28.10 -20.94
C CYS A 19 38.86 26.93 -20.13
N SER A 20 39.77 26.15 -19.53
CA SER A 20 39.67 25.53 -18.20
C SER A 20 38.31 25.00 -17.73
N PHE A 21 38.19 23.67 -17.68
CA PHE A 21 37.22 22.98 -16.82
C PHE A 21 37.50 23.33 -15.35
N ALA A 22 36.73 24.27 -14.79
CA ALA A 22 36.50 24.31 -13.37
C ALA A 22 35.51 23.19 -13.02
N LYS A 23 36.00 22.16 -12.33
CA LYS A 23 35.16 21.24 -11.54
C LYS A 23 34.52 22.06 -10.44
N ASP A 24 33.29 22.49 -10.64
CA ASP A 24 32.37 22.83 -9.56
C ASP A 24 30.94 22.69 -10.09
N SER A 25 30.43 21.46 -10.03
CA SER A 25 28.99 21.20 -10.01
C SER A 25 28.69 20.34 -8.79
N LYS A 26 28.77 20.95 -7.60
CA LYS A 26 27.94 20.45 -6.50
C LYS A 26 26.51 20.77 -6.89
N ALA A 27 25.79 19.79 -7.42
CA ALA A 27 24.34 19.85 -7.41
C ALA A 27 23.90 20.17 -5.97
N SER A 28 22.88 21.01 -5.79
CA SER A 28 22.25 21.11 -4.47
C SER A 28 21.76 19.72 -4.05
N PRO A 29 21.77 19.37 -2.76
CA PRO A 29 21.32 18.06 -2.25
C PRO A 29 19.98 17.57 -2.85
N LYS A 30 19.08 18.52 -3.20
CA LYS A 30 17.76 18.31 -3.81
C LYS A 30 17.68 17.53 -5.14
N ASN A 31 18.81 17.15 -5.74
CA ASN A 31 18.84 16.58 -7.11
C ASN A 31 19.51 15.21 -7.22
N VAL A 32 19.77 14.50 -6.12
CA VAL A 32 20.19 13.09 -6.24
C VAL A 32 19.00 12.29 -6.81
N PRO A 33 19.15 11.58 -7.95
CA PRO A 33 18.10 10.72 -8.47
C PRO A 33 17.90 9.54 -7.52
N ILE A 34 16.64 9.24 -7.17
CA ILE A 34 16.24 8.00 -6.51
C ILE A 34 15.55 7.20 -7.59
N LEU A 35 16.21 6.16 -8.08
CA LEU A 35 15.78 5.41 -9.25
C LEU A 35 15.71 3.94 -8.91
N PHE A 36 14.70 3.26 -9.43
CA PHE A 36 14.50 1.85 -9.28
C PHE A 36 14.47 1.12 -10.62
N SER A 37 14.72 -0.18 -10.60
CA SER A 37 14.58 -1.08 -11.74
C SER A 37 13.72 -2.27 -11.37
N ASP A 38 12.73 -2.62 -12.20
CA ASP A 38 11.97 -3.86 -12.03
C ASP A 38 12.90 -5.06 -12.28
N VAL A 39 13.18 -5.83 -11.22
CA VAL A 39 14.01 -7.03 -11.24
C VAL A 39 13.19 -8.30 -11.01
N THR A 40 11.86 -8.20 -10.97
CA THR A 40 10.94 -9.27 -10.55
C THR A 40 11.25 -10.59 -11.25
N GLU A 41 11.31 -10.57 -12.59
CA GLU A 41 11.58 -11.79 -13.35
C GLU A 41 13.05 -12.23 -13.29
N GLU A 42 13.98 -11.28 -13.20
CA GLU A 42 15.44 -11.49 -13.08
C GLU A 42 15.77 -12.29 -11.82
N VAL A 43 15.16 -11.94 -10.69
CA VAL A 43 15.38 -12.61 -9.41
C VAL A 43 14.51 -13.87 -9.23
N GLY A 44 13.81 -14.33 -10.26
CA GLY A 44 13.06 -15.59 -10.22
C GLY A 44 11.64 -15.50 -9.67
N ILE A 45 11.12 -14.31 -9.38
CA ILE A 45 9.73 -14.15 -8.93
C ILE A 45 8.80 -14.24 -10.14
N ARG A 46 7.75 -15.04 -10.01
CA ARG A 46 6.74 -15.23 -11.05
C ARG A 46 5.37 -14.85 -10.51
N SER A 47 4.95 -13.64 -10.85
CA SER A 47 3.65 -13.12 -10.46
C SER A 47 2.65 -13.16 -11.61
N SER A 48 1.51 -13.78 -11.37
CA SER A 48 0.37 -13.75 -12.27
C SER A 48 -0.58 -12.61 -11.88
N PRO A 49 -1.29 -11.99 -12.86
CA PRO A 49 -2.40 -11.10 -12.58
C PRO A 49 -3.39 -11.77 -11.63
N SER A 50 -3.74 -11.12 -10.53
CA SER A 50 -4.72 -11.58 -9.54
C SER A 50 -5.23 -10.39 -8.76
N TRP A 51 -6.43 -10.50 -8.19
CA TRP A 51 -6.87 -9.55 -7.18
C TRP A 51 -6.03 -9.70 -5.92
N LYS A 52 -5.67 -8.56 -5.35
CA LYS A 52 -4.92 -8.50 -4.10
C LYS A 52 -5.81 -7.93 -3.04
N TYR A 53 -5.44 -8.20 -1.81
CA TYR A 53 -6.09 -7.59 -0.68
C TYR A 53 -4.98 -7.35 0.33
N GLY A 54 -4.48 -6.12 0.35
CA GLY A 54 -3.36 -5.72 1.20
C GLY A 54 -1.98 -6.10 0.70
N GLY A 55 -0.99 -5.75 1.54
CA GLY A 55 0.43 -5.86 1.21
C GLY A 55 1.00 -7.28 1.32
N PRO A 56 2.28 -7.46 0.93
CA PRO A 56 2.99 -8.72 1.17
C PRO A 56 3.26 -8.87 2.67
N ALA A 57 3.58 -10.09 3.12
CA ALA A 57 4.33 -10.29 4.35
C ALA A 57 5.77 -10.67 4.01
N ILE A 58 6.73 -10.09 4.73
CA ILE A 58 8.16 -10.25 4.51
C ILE A 58 8.83 -10.59 5.84
N ALA A 59 9.48 -11.74 5.90
CA ALA A 59 10.08 -12.25 7.12
C ALA A 59 11.25 -13.19 6.80
N ASP A 60 12.20 -13.29 7.73
CA ASP A 60 13.28 -14.27 7.68
C ASP A 60 12.73 -15.56 8.30
N LEU A 61 12.12 -16.43 7.48
CA LEU A 61 11.35 -17.57 7.98
C LEU A 61 12.26 -18.72 8.43
N ASN A 62 13.53 -18.72 8.05
CA ASN A 62 14.48 -19.77 8.42
C ASN A 62 15.67 -19.25 9.24
N GLY A 63 15.70 -17.96 9.57
CA GLY A 63 16.76 -17.33 10.36
C GLY A 63 18.11 -17.21 9.63
N ASP A 64 18.13 -17.22 8.30
CA ASP A 64 19.35 -17.17 7.50
C ASP A 64 19.83 -15.74 7.17
N GLY A 65 19.08 -14.74 7.64
CA GLY A 65 19.32 -13.31 7.45
C GLY A 65 18.85 -12.77 6.10
N ARG A 66 18.13 -13.56 5.29
CA ARG A 66 17.44 -13.10 4.07
C ARG A 66 15.94 -13.20 4.27
N TYR A 67 15.19 -12.43 3.49
CA TYR A 67 13.74 -12.37 3.65
C TYR A 67 13.01 -13.24 2.63
N GLU A 68 12.17 -14.14 3.12
CA GLU A 68 11.12 -14.79 2.36
C GLU A 68 9.98 -13.82 2.04
N LEU A 69 9.32 -14.06 0.90
CA LEU A 69 8.18 -13.26 0.44
C LEU A 69 6.91 -14.09 0.47
N MET A 70 5.90 -13.62 1.18
CA MET A 70 4.56 -14.19 1.22
C MET A 70 3.58 -13.25 0.53
N LEU A 71 3.01 -13.73 -0.58
CA LEU A 71 2.19 -12.92 -1.50
C LEU A 71 0.72 -13.25 -1.33
N GLY A 72 -0.05 -12.28 -0.81
CA GLY A 72 -1.48 -12.40 -0.59
C GLY A 72 -2.30 -12.24 -1.88
N ASN A 73 -2.72 -13.35 -2.49
CA ASN A 73 -3.64 -13.30 -3.63
C ASN A 73 -5.05 -13.68 -3.17
N HIS A 74 -6.02 -12.80 -3.42
CA HIS A 74 -7.38 -12.92 -2.91
C HIS A 74 -8.18 -14.01 -3.64
N ASP A 75 -8.02 -14.15 -4.96
CA ASP A 75 -8.91 -14.92 -5.81
C ASP A 75 -8.26 -16.20 -6.37
N ARG A 76 -7.99 -16.21 -7.68
CA ARG A 76 -7.71 -17.41 -8.48
C ARG A 76 -6.29 -17.91 -8.34
N VAL A 77 -5.35 -17.02 -8.06
CA VAL A 77 -3.97 -17.39 -7.78
C VAL A 77 -3.89 -17.70 -6.28
N PRO A 78 -3.35 -18.86 -5.87
CA PRO A 78 -3.09 -19.13 -4.45
C PRO A 78 -2.14 -18.11 -3.83
N ALA A 79 -2.08 -18.07 -2.51
CA ALA A 79 -0.96 -17.42 -1.82
C ALA A 79 0.35 -18.05 -2.30
N GLN A 80 1.32 -17.21 -2.65
CA GLN A 80 2.64 -17.67 -3.09
C GLN A 80 3.67 -17.38 -2.00
N LEU A 81 4.57 -18.33 -1.77
CA LEU A 81 5.70 -18.18 -0.87
C LEU A 81 7.00 -18.33 -1.67
N PHE A 82 7.95 -17.44 -1.46
CA PHE A 82 9.25 -17.46 -2.12
C PHE A 82 10.39 -17.49 -1.11
N TRP A 83 11.25 -18.51 -1.23
CA TRP A 83 12.48 -18.68 -0.47
C TRP A 83 13.62 -17.85 -1.06
N ALA A 84 14.26 -17.03 -0.23
CA ALA A 84 15.43 -16.27 -0.64
C ALA A 84 16.67 -17.16 -0.67
N LYS A 85 17.47 -17.01 -1.72
CA LYS A 85 18.74 -17.72 -1.89
C LYS A 85 19.92 -16.79 -1.64
N ALA A 86 21.06 -17.38 -1.30
CA ALA A 86 22.31 -16.66 -1.09
C ALA A 86 22.86 -15.91 -2.32
N ASP A 87 22.28 -16.13 -3.51
CA ASP A 87 22.60 -15.41 -4.75
C ASP A 87 21.64 -14.24 -5.03
N ASN A 88 20.86 -13.80 -4.03
CA ASN A 88 19.87 -12.73 -4.10
C ASN A 88 18.73 -13.00 -5.10
N THR A 89 18.42 -14.28 -5.34
CA THR A 89 17.27 -14.69 -6.14
C THR A 89 16.33 -15.58 -5.34
N TYR A 90 15.14 -15.83 -5.88
CA TYR A 90 14.04 -16.47 -5.18
C TYR A 90 13.65 -17.79 -5.83
N THR A 91 13.19 -18.74 -5.01
CA THR A 91 12.57 -19.99 -5.46
C THR A 91 11.18 -20.10 -4.85
N GLU A 92 10.17 -20.29 -5.70
CA GLU A 92 8.79 -20.48 -5.25
C GLU A 92 8.66 -21.80 -4.48
N HIS A 93 8.03 -21.75 -3.31
CA HIS A 93 7.58 -22.93 -2.58
C HIS A 93 6.36 -23.52 -3.30
N HIS A 94 6.43 -24.79 -3.68
CA HIS A 94 5.47 -25.40 -4.61
C HIS A 94 4.09 -25.69 -4.01
N GLU A 95 3.97 -25.81 -2.69
CA GLU A 95 2.70 -26.12 -2.04
C GLU A 95 1.97 -24.83 -1.67
N ALA A 96 0.71 -24.73 -2.09
CA ALA A 96 -0.11 -23.57 -1.76
C ALA A 96 -0.46 -23.58 -0.26
N ILE A 97 0.01 -22.55 0.46
CA ILE A 97 -0.31 -22.40 1.88
C ILE A 97 -1.77 -21.97 2.11
N ALA A 98 -2.40 -21.27 1.17
CA ALA A 98 -3.82 -20.94 1.15
C ALA A 98 -4.32 -20.51 -0.24
N GLN A 99 -5.63 -20.56 -0.47
CA GLN A 99 -6.27 -20.05 -1.68
C GLN A 99 -7.72 -19.64 -1.37
N TRP A 100 -8.20 -18.61 -2.09
CA TRP A 100 -9.54 -18.01 -2.02
C TRP A 100 -9.80 -17.19 -0.77
N ASP A 101 -10.32 -15.97 -0.98
CA ASP A 101 -10.85 -15.09 0.05
C ASP A 101 -9.83 -14.80 1.16
N LEU A 102 -8.58 -14.60 0.74
CA LEU A 102 -7.44 -14.25 1.59
C LEU A 102 -7.30 -12.72 1.66
N HIS A 103 -7.15 -12.18 2.87
CA HIS A 103 -7.08 -10.73 3.10
C HIS A 103 -5.77 -10.22 3.71
N GLY A 104 -5.06 -11.02 4.49
CA GLY A 104 -3.85 -10.53 5.13
C GLY A 104 -3.01 -11.69 5.60
N ILE A 105 -1.69 -11.50 5.57
CA ILE A 105 -0.71 -12.47 6.04
C ILE A 105 0.13 -11.79 7.10
N ALA A 106 0.37 -12.47 8.22
CA ALA A 106 1.36 -12.04 9.20
C ALA A 106 2.33 -13.18 9.50
N ALA A 107 3.59 -12.82 9.74
CA ALA A 107 4.65 -13.77 10.04
C ALA A 107 5.33 -13.45 11.37
N GLY A 108 5.64 -14.48 12.15
CA GLY A 108 6.23 -14.39 13.49
C GLY A 108 6.44 -15.78 14.06
N ASP A 109 7.45 -15.93 14.92
CA ASP A 109 7.79 -17.18 15.59
C ASP A 109 6.98 -17.29 16.88
N TYR A 110 5.84 -18.01 16.85
CA TYR A 110 4.93 -18.06 17.99
C TYR A 110 5.28 -19.14 19.01
N ASP A 111 6.03 -20.18 18.60
CA ASP A 111 6.42 -21.28 19.49
C ASP A 111 7.89 -21.19 19.93
N ASN A 112 8.57 -20.10 19.57
CA ASN A 112 9.93 -19.73 19.93
C ASN A 112 10.95 -20.82 19.51
N ASP A 113 10.68 -21.51 18.40
CA ASP A 113 11.53 -22.57 17.87
C ASP A 113 12.61 -22.05 16.91
N GLY A 114 12.54 -20.75 16.60
CA GLY A 114 13.51 -20.02 15.82
C GLY A 114 13.20 -19.93 14.33
N ASP A 115 12.14 -20.56 13.85
CA ASP A 115 11.64 -20.40 12.50
C ASP A 115 10.29 -19.66 12.47
N GLY A 116 10.02 -18.94 11.37
CA GLY A 116 8.86 -18.05 11.31
C GLY A 116 7.60 -18.78 10.89
N ASP A 117 6.51 -18.60 11.64
CA ASP A 117 5.18 -19.13 11.33
C ASP A 117 4.29 -18.12 10.64
N ILE A 118 3.16 -18.60 10.09
CA ILE A 118 2.28 -17.80 9.24
C ILE A 118 0.84 -17.88 9.74
N ILE A 119 0.23 -16.70 9.94
CA ILE A 119 -1.22 -16.56 10.14
C ILE A 119 -1.85 -15.87 8.92
N ILE A 120 -2.99 -16.39 8.47
CA ILE A 120 -3.70 -15.91 7.27
C ILE A 120 -5.14 -15.55 7.63
N ALA A 121 -5.50 -14.28 7.43
CA ALA A 121 -6.87 -13.80 7.62
C ALA A 121 -7.77 -14.21 6.43
N MET A 122 -8.95 -14.76 6.75
CA MET A 122 -9.92 -15.29 5.77
C MET A 122 -11.21 -14.44 5.75
N GLY A 123 -11.66 -14.02 4.57
CA GLY A 123 -12.73 -13.03 4.37
C GLY A 123 -14.17 -13.45 4.71
N GLY A 124 -14.42 -14.76 4.85
CA GLY A 124 -15.70 -15.35 5.21
C GLY A 124 -16.69 -15.55 4.04
N GLY A 125 -16.21 -15.75 2.81
CA GLY A 125 -16.96 -16.20 1.65
C GLY A 125 -18.07 -15.25 1.19
N ASN A 126 -17.71 -14.02 0.81
CA ASN A 126 -18.67 -12.94 0.51
C ASN A 126 -19.63 -12.62 1.67
N GLY A 127 -19.16 -12.85 2.90
CA GLY A 127 -19.89 -12.57 4.13
C GLY A 127 -20.89 -13.62 4.58
N ALA A 128 -20.99 -14.78 3.90
CA ALA A 128 -21.95 -15.82 4.23
C ALA A 128 -21.39 -16.96 5.10
N ASN A 129 -20.08 -17.00 5.32
CA ASN A 129 -19.38 -18.15 5.93
C ASN A 129 -18.15 -17.70 6.73
N PRO A 130 -18.32 -17.02 7.89
CA PRO A 130 -17.21 -16.63 8.76
C PRO A 130 -16.25 -17.79 9.04
N LYS A 131 -14.94 -17.52 9.01
CA LYS A 131 -13.86 -18.51 9.16
C LYS A 131 -12.87 -18.10 10.25
N PRO A 132 -12.29 -19.05 11.00
CA PRO A 132 -11.10 -18.74 11.78
C PRO A 132 -9.95 -18.37 10.82
N PRO A 133 -8.95 -17.61 11.27
CA PRO A 133 -7.72 -17.45 10.51
C PRO A 133 -7.03 -18.82 10.35
N ARG A 134 -6.29 -18.98 9.25
CA ARG A 134 -5.49 -20.19 9.03
C ARG A 134 -4.12 -20.02 9.67
N PHE A 135 -3.75 -21.01 10.46
CA PHE A 135 -2.51 -21.04 11.22
C PHE A 135 -1.63 -22.10 10.61
N ILE A 136 -0.54 -21.65 9.99
CA ILE A 136 0.43 -22.50 9.31
C ILE A 136 1.71 -22.47 10.13
N GLN A 137 1.98 -23.57 10.83
CA GLN A 137 3.23 -23.79 11.53
C GLN A 137 4.33 -24.11 10.51
N ASN A 138 5.48 -23.47 10.63
CA ASN A 138 6.69 -23.81 9.91
C ASN A 138 7.52 -24.78 10.76
N ASN A 139 8.15 -25.76 10.11
CA ASN A 139 9.04 -26.71 10.77
C ASN A 139 10.22 -26.92 9.82
N ASN A 140 11.13 -25.97 9.80
CA ASN A 140 12.30 -25.92 8.92
C ASN A 140 11.94 -26.03 7.43
N GLY A 141 10.91 -25.29 7.01
CA GLY A 141 10.39 -25.24 5.65
C GLY A 141 9.31 -26.28 5.34
N GLU A 142 8.94 -27.13 6.31
CA GLU A 142 7.76 -27.98 6.24
C GLU A 142 6.54 -27.28 6.87
N PHE A 143 5.60 -26.83 6.04
CA PHE A 143 4.42 -26.10 6.49
C PHE A 143 3.27 -27.04 6.87
N LYS A 144 2.67 -26.81 8.04
CA LYS A 144 1.55 -27.60 8.56
C LYS A 144 0.43 -26.69 9.07
N ASP A 145 -0.80 -26.94 8.60
CA ASP A 145 -1.97 -26.28 9.17
C ASP A 145 -2.26 -26.83 10.58
N VAL A 146 -2.13 -25.96 11.58
CA VAL A 146 -2.35 -26.26 13.00
C VAL A 146 -3.57 -25.54 13.58
N THR A 147 -4.43 -24.93 12.75
CA THR A 147 -5.60 -24.15 13.21
C THR A 147 -6.48 -24.92 14.21
N GLN A 148 -6.66 -26.23 13.99
CA GLN A 148 -7.46 -27.06 14.89
C GLN A 148 -6.76 -27.35 16.22
N SER A 149 -5.46 -27.64 16.18
CA SER A 149 -4.68 -28.01 17.38
C SER A 149 -4.29 -26.79 18.21
N SER A 150 -4.18 -25.60 17.60
CA SER A 150 -3.87 -24.35 18.32
C SER A 150 -5.04 -23.81 19.14
N GLY A 151 -6.26 -24.35 18.98
CA GLY A 151 -7.43 -23.99 19.78
C GLY A 151 -8.28 -22.84 19.21
N ILE A 152 -7.87 -22.21 18.11
CA ILE A 152 -8.58 -21.06 17.53
C ILE A 152 -9.69 -21.42 16.53
N ALA A 153 -9.76 -22.69 16.09
CA ALA A 153 -10.65 -23.14 15.01
C ALA A 153 -12.15 -22.86 15.22
N GLU A 154 -12.60 -22.78 16.49
CA GLU A 154 -14.01 -22.59 16.82
C GLU A 154 -14.45 -21.12 16.82
N MET A 155 -13.50 -20.17 16.70
CA MET A 155 -13.79 -18.73 16.70
C MET A 155 -13.56 -18.13 15.31
N GLY A 156 -14.56 -18.30 14.46
CA GLY A 156 -14.57 -17.73 13.11
C GLY A 156 -15.17 -16.33 13.03
N ALA A 157 -14.60 -15.50 12.17
CA ALA A 157 -15.09 -14.17 11.85
C ALA A 157 -14.88 -13.86 10.36
N ARG A 158 -15.21 -12.64 9.92
CA ARG A 158 -14.90 -12.17 8.56
C ARG A 158 -13.57 -11.42 8.59
N GLY A 159 -12.49 -12.20 8.60
CA GLY A 159 -11.11 -11.75 8.74
C GLY A 159 -10.71 -10.65 7.78
N ARG A 160 -9.92 -9.69 8.26
CA ARG A 160 -9.31 -8.63 7.47
C ARG A 160 -7.82 -8.52 7.73
N SER A 161 -7.43 -8.40 9.00
CA SER A 161 -6.04 -8.18 9.37
C SER A 161 -5.69 -9.03 10.59
N ALA A 162 -4.58 -9.75 10.52
CA ALA A 162 -4.02 -10.53 11.64
C ALA A 162 -2.68 -9.92 12.06
N ARG A 163 -2.37 -9.90 13.36
CA ARG A 163 -1.10 -9.39 13.90
C ARG A 163 -0.55 -10.32 14.97
N TRP A 164 0.74 -10.56 14.90
CA TRP A 164 1.57 -11.00 16.01
C TRP A 164 1.94 -9.80 16.88
N ILE A 165 1.76 -9.95 18.19
CA ILE A 165 1.93 -8.90 19.20
C ILE A 165 2.09 -9.56 20.57
N ASP A 166 2.78 -8.95 21.52
CA ASP A 166 2.91 -9.45 22.89
C ASP A 166 2.15 -8.49 23.80
N LEU A 167 1.00 -8.93 24.34
CA LEU A 167 0.01 -8.06 24.98
C LEU A 167 0.10 -8.04 26.50
N ASP A 168 0.91 -8.91 27.10
CA ASP A 168 1.11 -8.98 28.55
C ASP A 168 2.60 -8.99 28.98
N SER A 169 3.52 -8.85 28.02
CA SER A 169 4.98 -8.83 28.23
C SER A 169 5.52 -10.13 28.84
N ASP A 170 4.91 -11.28 28.54
CA ASP A 170 5.42 -12.58 28.97
C ASP A 170 6.52 -13.14 28.05
N GLY A 171 6.67 -12.55 26.86
CA GLY A 171 7.70 -12.87 25.88
C GLY A 171 7.23 -13.76 24.73
N ASP A 172 6.01 -14.30 24.79
CA ASP A 172 5.39 -15.07 23.72
C ASP A 172 4.60 -14.15 22.77
N LEU A 173 4.52 -14.51 21.48
CA LEU A 173 3.68 -13.77 20.54
C LEU A 173 2.22 -14.22 20.65
N ASP A 174 1.36 -13.30 21.07
CA ASP A 174 -0.09 -13.38 20.98
C ASP A 174 -0.62 -13.09 19.58
N LEU A 175 -1.88 -13.46 19.36
CA LEU A 175 -2.57 -13.23 18.11
C LEU A 175 -3.74 -12.25 18.26
N LEU A 176 -3.68 -11.19 17.46
CA LEU A 176 -4.75 -10.21 17.29
C LEU A 176 -5.37 -10.35 15.90
N GLN A 177 -6.71 -10.43 15.82
CA GLN A 177 -7.47 -10.51 14.57
C GLN A 177 -8.55 -9.43 14.49
N ILE A 178 -8.42 -8.55 13.50
CA ILE A 178 -9.43 -7.54 13.12
C ILE A 178 -10.30 -8.09 11.99
N ASN A 179 -11.60 -7.77 12.07
CA ASN A 179 -12.63 -8.32 11.18
C ASN A 179 -13.55 -7.23 10.60
N ALA A 180 -14.24 -7.60 9.52
CA ALA A 180 -15.23 -6.76 8.88
C ALA A 180 -16.37 -6.36 9.82
N ALA A 181 -17.03 -5.24 9.52
CA ALA A 181 -18.20 -4.77 10.27
C ALA A 181 -19.27 -5.84 10.41
N GLN A 182 -19.76 -6.09 11.63
CA GLN A 182 -20.65 -7.21 11.96
C GLN A 182 -21.96 -7.20 11.17
N LEU A 183 -22.41 -8.38 10.73
CA LEU A 183 -23.75 -8.55 10.18
C LEU A 183 -24.77 -8.61 11.31
N GLN A 184 -26.01 -8.22 11.05
CA GLN A 184 -27.10 -8.31 12.05
C GLN A 184 -27.33 -9.74 12.59
N SER A 185 -26.88 -10.76 11.86
CA SER A 185 -26.96 -12.17 12.28
C SER A 185 -25.82 -12.61 13.21
N GLU A 186 -24.76 -11.82 13.35
CA GLU A 186 -23.60 -12.13 14.20
C GLU A 186 -23.84 -11.60 15.62
N THR A 187 -23.50 -12.40 16.64
CA THR A 187 -23.76 -12.07 18.06
C THR A 187 -22.52 -12.18 18.96
N GLY A 188 -21.37 -12.60 18.40
CA GLY A 188 -20.10 -12.69 19.12
C GLY A 188 -19.35 -11.35 19.17
N PRO A 189 -18.12 -11.32 19.68
CA PRO A 189 -17.23 -10.17 19.48
C PRO A 189 -16.98 -9.95 17.99
N ARG A 190 -16.76 -8.70 17.58
CA ARG A 190 -16.35 -8.38 16.20
C ARG A 190 -14.90 -8.81 15.99
N ASN A 191 -14.00 -8.35 16.84
CA ASN A 191 -12.56 -8.62 16.76
C ASN A 191 -12.15 -9.64 17.81
N LEU A 192 -11.02 -10.31 17.62
CA LEU A 192 -10.58 -11.43 18.46
C LEU A 192 -9.15 -11.21 18.94
N LEU A 193 -8.92 -11.44 20.24
CA LEU A 193 -7.59 -11.53 20.84
C LEU A 193 -7.39 -12.93 21.38
N PHE A 194 -6.21 -13.48 21.14
CA PHE A 194 -5.83 -14.82 21.56
C PHE A 194 -4.50 -14.75 22.29
N GLU A 195 -4.52 -15.10 23.58
CA GLU A 195 -3.31 -15.27 24.39
C GLU A 195 -2.62 -16.58 23.99
N ASN A 196 -1.33 -16.51 23.71
CA ASN A 196 -0.48 -17.67 23.55
C ASN A 196 -0.14 -18.25 24.92
N LEU A 197 -0.36 -19.56 25.12
CA LEU A 197 -0.15 -20.20 26.42
C LEU A 197 1.26 -20.78 26.59
N GLY A 198 2.15 -20.56 25.62
CA GLY A 198 3.53 -21.06 25.61
C GLY A 198 3.65 -22.58 25.37
N ASP A 199 2.54 -23.25 25.01
CA ASP A 199 2.49 -24.68 24.71
C ASP A 199 2.00 -24.98 23.27
N GLY A 200 2.01 -23.95 22.42
CA GLY A 200 1.52 -24.00 21.04
C GLY A 200 -0.01 -23.89 20.93
N THR A 201 -0.70 -23.61 22.03
CA THR A 201 -2.15 -23.38 22.05
C THR A 201 -2.51 -21.97 22.50
N PHE A 202 -3.70 -21.54 22.11
CA PHE A 202 -4.21 -20.20 22.33
C PHE A 202 -5.54 -20.22 23.07
N THR A 203 -5.76 -19.19 23.91
CA THR A 203 -7.07 -18.94 24.52
C THR A 203 -7.58 -17.55 24.16
N TYR A 204 -8.87 -17.45 23.87
CA TYR A 204 -9.50 -16.15 23.67
C TYR A 204 -9.46 -15.29 24.94
N ARG A 205 -9.13 -14.00 24.77
CA ARG A 205 -9.22 -12.95 25.79
C ARG A 205 -10.19 -11.87 25.34
N SER A 206 -11.19 -11.59 26.17
CA SER A 206 -12.15 -10.52 25.89
C SER A 206 -11.58 -9.17 26.31
N SER A 207 -11.83 -8.16 25.48
CA SER A 207 -11.44 -6.79 25.72
C SER A 207 -12.57 -5.88 25.26
N ALA A 208 -13.21 -5.19 26.19
CA ALA A 208 -14.44 -4.43 25.91
C ALA A 208 -14.24 -3.36 24.80
N VAL A 209 -13.06 -2.74 24.75
CA VAL A 209 -12.69 -1.76 23.72
C VAL A 209 -12.40 -2.46 22.40
N PHE A 210 -11.58 -3.50 22.42
CA PHE A 210 -11.10 -4.14 21.19
C PHE A 210 -12.18 -5.02 20.52
N ASP A 211 -12.95 -5.79 21.29
CA ASP A 211 -14.00 -6.70 20.82
C ASP A 211 -15.03 -5.98 19.94
N GLN A 212 -15.24 -4.68 20.15
CA GLN A 212 -16.22 -3.84 19.47
C GLN A 212 -15.59 -2.75 18.59
N LEU A 213 -14.25 -2.73 18.49
CA LEU A 213 -13.52 -1.72 17.73
C LEU A 213 -14.00 -1.67 16.27
N ASP A 214 -14.39 -0.48 15.82
CA ASP A 214 -14.80 -0.26 14.44
C ASP A 214 -13.58 -0.03 13.56
N ALA A 215 -12.93 -1.11 13.14
CA ALA A 215 -11.81 -1.04 12.22
C ALA A 215 -11.77 -2.29 11.35
N GLU A 216 -11.14 -2.19 10.18
CA GLU A 216 -10.77 -3.35 9.37
C GLU A 216 -9.25 -3.56 9.30
N LYS A 217 -8.47 -2.57 9.78
CA LYS A 217 -7.01 -2.54 9.71
C LYS A 217 -6.42 -1.94 10.98
N VAL A 218 -5.20 -2.37 11.30
CA VAL A 218 -4.46 -1.90 12.47
C VAL A 218 -2.95 -1.92 12.19
N LEU A 219 -2.27 -0.88 12.66
CA LEU A 219 -0.82 -0.80 12.80
C LEU A 219 -0.49 -0.98 14.30
N VAL A 220 0.45 -1.88 14.59
CA VAL A 220 1.00 -2.00 15.95
C VAL A 220 2.05 -0.90 16.09
N SER A 221 1.99 -0.12 17.15
CA SER A 221 2.90 0.99 17.43
C SER A 221 3.37 0.99 18.89
N ASP A 222 4.19 1.97 19.27
CA ASP A 222 4.36 2.49 20.63
C ASP A 222 4.38 4.02 20.51
N PHE A 223 3.20 4.63 20.43
CA PHE A 223 3.10 6.06 20.12
C PHE A 223 3.39 6.95 21.34
N ASN A 224 3.44 6.35 22.53
CA ASN A 224 3.60 7.07 23.78
C ASN A 224 4.97 6.81 24.45
N GLY A 225 5.75 5.85 23.95
CA GLY A 225 7.09 5.53 24.40
C GLY A 225 7.13 4.81 25.76
N ASP A 226 6.06 4.09 26.14
CA ASP A 226 6.01 3.32 27.39
C ASP A 226 6.52 1.89 27.24
N HIS A 227 6.94 1.50 26.03
CA HIS A 227 7.41 0.16 25.67
C HIS A 227 6.32 -0.91 25.72
N ILE A 228 5.05 -0.52 25.77
CA ILE A 228 3.89 -1.42 25.67
C ILE A 228 3.31 -1.26 24.26
N PRO A 229 2.99 -2.37 23.56
CA PRO A 229 2.39 -2.27 22.23
C PRO A 229 1.04 -1.54 22.25
N ASP A 230 0.99 -0.46 21.49
CA ASP A 230 -0.18 0.35 21.19
C ASP A 230 -0.78 -0.01 19.82
N LEU A 231 -2.01 0.42 19.56
CA LEU A 231 -2.67 0.19 18.27
C LEU A 231 -3.11 1.51 17.64
N VAL A 232 -2.76 1.68 16.35
CA VAL A 232 -3.37 2.67 15.46
C VAL A 232 -4.33 1.93 14.54
N ALA A 233 -5.62 1.99 14.88
CA ALA A 233 -6.69 1.41 14.09
C ALA A 233 -7.22 2.44 13.09
N PHE A 234 -7.69 1.98 11.92
CA PHE A 234 -8.16 2.90 10.89
C PHE A 234 -9.37 2.39 10.11
N SER A 235 -10.15 3.35 9.61
CA SER A 235 -11.54 3.26 9.15
C SER A 235 -12.60 3.14 10.27
N PRO A 236 -12.75 4.10 11.21
CA PRO A 236 -12.06 5.42 11.34
C PRO A 236 -10.71 5.36 12.10
N LEU A 237 -9.95 6.46 12.08
CA LEU A 237 -8.67 6.59 12.79
C LEU A 237 -8.87 6.59 14.31
N GLN A 238 -8.26 5.64 15.00
CA GLN A 238 -8.30 5.52 16.46
C GLN A 238 -6.93 5.15 17.02
N PHE A 239 -6.56 5.76 18.14
CA PHE A 239 -5.35 5.49 18.89
C PHE A 239 -5.73 4.81 20.20
N LEU A 240 -5.37 3.53 20.33
CA LEU A 240 -5.65 2.70 21.49
C LEU A 240 -4.34 2.43 22.23
N GLN A 241 -4.25 2.93 23.46
CA GLN A 241 -3.11 2.68 24.32
C GLN A 241 -3.21 1.26 24.92
N GLY A 242 -2.14 0.48 24.83
CA GLY A 242 -2.05 -0.84 25.46
C GLY A 242 -1.92 -0.73 26.98
N ASN A 243 -2.63 -1.59 27.71
CA ASN A 243 -2.56 -1.63 29.19
C ASN A 243 -1.66 -2.77 29.73
N ASN A 244 -1.01 -3.54 28.82
CA ASN A 244 -0.20 -4.72 29.13
C ASN A 244 -0.96 -5.83 29.89
N ASP A 245 -2.22 -6.05 29.53
CA ASP A 245 -3.10 -7.08 30.12
C ASP A 245 -4.22 -7.51 29.18
N PHE A 246 -3.96 -7.51 27.86
CA PHE A 246 -4.96 -7.71 26.78
C PHE A 246 -6.07 -6.64 26.71
N THR A 247 -6.04 -5.59 27.54
CA THR A 247 -6.99 -4.47 27.45
C THR A 247 -6.34 -3.23 26.85
N PHE A 248 -7.20 -2.34 26.34
CA PHE A 248 -6.78 -1.09 25.72
C PHE A 248 -7.57 0.09 26.28
N THR A 249 -6.94 1.26 26.30
CA THR A 249 -7.57 2.55 26.59
C THR A 249 -7.68 3.35 25.29
N ASP A 250 -8.89 3.71 24.87
CA ASP A 250 -9.08 4.62 23.73
C ASP A 250 -8.66 6.04 24.13
N VAL A 251 -7.53 6.51 23.59
CA VAL A 251 -6.95 7.82 23.86
C VAL A 251 -7.12 8.77 22.68
N THR A 252 -7.87 8.38 21.65
CA THR A 252 -8.03 9.10 20.38
C THR A 252 -8.34 10.58 20.58
N GLN A 253 -9.37 10.90 21.38
CA GLN A 253 -9.81 12.29 21.63
C GLN A 253 -8.81 13.12 22.44
N SER A 254 -7.92 12.47 23.20
CA SER A 254 -6.91 13.16 24.00
C SER A 254 -5.62 13.43 23.24
N ARG A 255 -5.33 12.60 22.22
CA ARG A 255 -4.10 12.67 21.42
C ARG A 255 -4.28 13.46 20.13
N LEU A 256 -5.40 13.26 19.43
CA LEU A 256 -5.64 13.89 18.13
C LEU A 256 -6.06 15.36 18.24
N PRO A 257 -5.69 16.21 17.25
CA PRO A 257 -6.27 17.53 17.13
C PRO A 257 -7.80 17.46 16.96
N LYS A 258 -8.49 18.56 17.24
CA LYS A 258 -9.92 18.66 16.92
C LYS A 258 -10.13 18.63 15.41
N GLY A 259 -11.16 17.92 14.97
CA GLY A 259 -11.56 17.83 13.55
C GLY A 259 -11.25 16.49 12.87
N PHE A 260 -10.63 15.55 13.61
CA PHE A 260 -10.30 14.20 13.14
C PHE A 260 -11.38 13.15 13.47
N GLU A 261 -12.51 13.59 14.05
CA GLU A 261 -13.56 12.72 14.60
C GLU A 261 -14.37 11.98 13.50
N ASP A 262 -14.24 12.39 12.23
CA ASP A 262 -14.92 11.82 11.04
C ASP A 262 -13.98 11.67 9.82
N ASP A 263 -12.68 11.38 10.03
CA ASP A 263 -11.76 11.18 8.89
C ASP A 263 -12.07 9.90 8.12
N ASP A 264 -12.79 10.07 7.02
CA ASP A 264 -13.11 9.00 6.08
C ASP A 264 -11.94 8.68 5.13
N PHE A 265 -12.08 7.55 4.43
CA PHE A 265 -11.23 7.14 3.31
C PHE A 265 -9.79 6.75 3.68
N ILE A 266 -9.50 6.44 4.93
CA ILE A 266 -8.15 6.00 5.33
C ILE A 266 -7.86 4.60 4.80
N SER A 267 -6.90 4.51 3.88
CA SER A 267 -6.55 3.26 3.21
C SER A 267 -5.32 2.59 3.81
N ALA A 268 -4.34 3.37 4.27
CA ALA A 268 -3.12 2.86 4.90
C ALA A 268 -2.53 3.86 5.89
N VAL A 269 -1.76 3.34 6.86
CA VAL A 269 -0.98 4.13 7.81
C VAL A 269 0.46 3.61 7.86
N ALA A 270 1.42 4.53 7.90
CA ALA A 270 2.83 4.25 8.16
C ALA A 270 3.33 5.07 9.35
N GLU A 271 4.14 4.45 10.20
CA GLU A 271 4.90 5.12 11.27
C GLU A 271 6.30 5.47 10.78
N ALA A 272 6.81 6.65 11.14
CA ALA A 272 8.18 7.08 10.86
C ALA A 272 8.59 8.18 11.86
N ASP A 273 9.86 8.21 12.25
CA ASP A 273 10.47 9.35 12.95
C ASP A 273 10.93 10.36 11.86
N ILE A 274 10.08 11.35 11.54
CA ILE A 274 10.28 12.21 10.36
C ILE A 274 11.22 13.39 10.64
N ASP A 275 11.43 13.74 11.90
CA ASP A 275 12.29 14.84 12.32
C ASP A 275 13.47 14.42 13.21
N ASN A 276 13.64 13.11 13.41
CA ASN A 276 14.75 12.46 14.13
C ASN A 276 14.81 12.86 15.63
N ASP A 277 13.65 13.09 16.25
CA ASP A 277 13.56 13.43 17.67
C ASP A 277 13.39 12.18 18.56
N GLY A 278 13.04 11.04 17.96
CA GLY A 278 12.92 9.74 18.58
C GLY A 278 11.51 9.36 19.03
N ASP A 279 10.49 10.17 18.77
CA ASP A 279 9.10 9.71 18.79
C ASP A 279 8.62 9.32 17.36
N LEU A 280 7.51 8.59 17.30
CA LEU A 280 6.97 8.08 16.03
C LEU A 280 5.82 8.97 15.55
N ASP A 281 5.97 9.48 14.32
CA ASP A 281 4.95 10.21 13.57
C ASP A 281 4.15 9.29 12.64
N TYR A 282 3.05 9.79 12.10
CA TYR A 282 2.15 8.99 11.25
C TYR A 282 1.83 9.66 9.92
N TYR A 283 2.15 8.97 8.84
CA TYR A 283 1.61 9.25 7.52
C TYR A 283 0.34 8.43 7.30
N VAL A 284 -0.75 9.09 6.92
CA VAL A 284 -2.06 8.46 6.71
C VAL A 284 -2.47 8.67 5.26
N ALA A 285 -2.35 7.60 4.44
CA ALA A 285 -2.78 7.61 3.04
C ALA A 285 -4.31 7.49 2.96
N ARG A 286 -4.92 8.37 2.18
CA ARG A 286 -6.37 8.47 2.01
C ARG A 286 -6.78 8.31 0.55
N GLY A 287 -7.83 7.52 0.36
CA GLY A 287 -8.32 7.16 -0.95
C GLY A 287 -9.72 6.57 -0.90
N LYS A 288 -10.52 6.92 -1.91
CA LYS A 288 -11.85 6.35 -2.09
C LYS A 288 -11.71 4.90 -2.51
N THR A 289 -12.41 4.01 -1.81
CA THR A 289 -12.49 2.59 -2.17
C THR A 289 -13.43 2.36 -3.35
N TYR A 290 -13.45 1.13 -3.89
CA TYR A 290 -14.26 0.76 -5.05
C TYR A 290 -15.72 1.26 -5.00
N TYR A 291 -16.42 1.13 -3.87
CA TYR A 291 -17.82 1.57 -3.77
C TYR A 291 -17.94 3.10 -3.84
N GLN A 292 -17.02 3.83 -3.20
CA GLN A 292 -17.03 5.28 -3.14
C GLN A 292 -16.61 5.90 -4.49
N ILE A 293 -15.67 5.27 -5.20
CA ILE A 293 -15.31 5.62 -6.59
C ILE A 293 -16.52 5.41 -7.52
N ALA A 294 -17.37 4.42 -7.26
CA ALA A 294 -18.50 4.09 -8.10
C ALA A 294 -19.72 5.00 -7.87
N ASN A 295 -19.54 6.31 -8.01
CA ASN A 295 -20.63 7.30 -7.89
C ASN A 295 -20.40 8.46 -8.86
N ASN A 296 -21.00 8.44 -10.05
CA ASN A 296 -20.90 9.55 -11.00
C ASN A 296 -19.45 10.00 -11.32
N ALA A 297 -18.51 9.04 -11.44
CA ALA A 297 -17.10 9.32 -11.67
C ALA A 297 -16.73 9.23 -13.16
N VAL A 298 -15.86 10.14 -13.61
CA VAL A 298 -15.26 10.11 -14.95
C VAL A 298 -13.78 10.46 -14.90
N SER A 299 -12.99 9.80 -15.75
CA SER A 299 -11.59 10.10 -16.03
C SER A 299 -11.45 10.32 -17.54
N PHE A 300 -11.08 11.53 -17.97
CA PHE A 300 -10.88 11.83 -19.40
C PHE A 300 -9.43 12.25 -19.66
N ASN A 301 -8.75 11.48 -20.51
CA ASN A 301 -7.40 11.75 -20.95
C ASN A 301 -7.42 12.26 -22.42
N PRO A 302 -7.17 13.56 -22.65
CA PRO A 302 -7.22 14.13 -24.00
C PRO A 302 -6.06 13.69 -24.90
N GLN A 303 -4.95 13.21 -24.33
CA GLN A 303 -3.80 12.71 -25.10
C GLN A 303 -4.07 11.32 -25.69
N THR A 304 -4.73 10.45 -24.92
CA THR A 304 -5.15 9.12 -25.40
C THR A 304 -6.56 9.12 -25.98
N THR A 305 -7.27 10.26 -25.90
CA THR A 305 -8.67 10.43 -26.35
C THR A 305 -9.66 9.51 -25.63
N ARG A 306 -9.29 9.02 -24.43
CA ARG A 306 -10.01 8.00 -23.67
C ARG A 306 -10.82 8.62 -22.53
N LEU A 307 -12.09 8.25 -22.46
CA LEU A 307 -12.98 8.43 -21.32
C LEU A 307 -13.17 7.08 -20.64
N ASP A 308 -12.91 7.04 -19.33
CA ASP A 308 -13.34 5.97 -18.44
C ASP A 308 -14.44 6.52 -17.53
N LEU A 309 -15.46 5.72 -17.28
CA LEU A 309 -16.60 6.12 -16.44
C LEU A 309 -17.03 4.98 -15.52
N ARG A 310 -17.47 5.39 -14.33
CA ARG A 310 -17.94 4.49 -13.29
C ARG A 310 -19.08 5.12 -12.51
N ASP A 311 -20.13 4.35 -12.31
CA ASP A 311 -21.33 4.81 -11.61
C ASP A 311 -21.96 3.71 -10.75
N GLU A 312 -22.85 4.11 -9.84
CA GLU A 312 -23.54 3.19 -8.95
C GLU A 312 -24.45 2.25 -9.75
N GLY A 313 -24.50 0.98 -9.36
CA GLY A 313 -25.45 0.02 -9.93
C GLY A 313 -26.89 0.14 -9.35
N ASN A 314 -27.21 1.27 -8.72
CA ASN A 314 -28.53 1.59 -8.17
C ASN A 314 -29.49 2.08 -9.27
N LYS A 315 -30.77 2.27 -8.94
CA LYS A 315 -31.75 2.82 -9.89
C LYS A 315 -31.36 4.24 -10.31
N SER A 316 -30.94 4.42 -11.56
CA SER A 316 -30.44 5.70 -12.07
C SER A 316 -30.86 5.98 -13.53
N HIS A 317 -30.62 7.21 -13.97
CA HIS A 317 -30.69 7.62 -15.39
C HIS A 317 -29.80 8.83 -15.58
N ASP A 318 -28.60 8.56 -16.10
CA ASP A 318 -27.56 9.55 -16.24
C ASP A 318 -27.07 9.57 -17.70
N GLY A 319 -26.53 10.71 -18.13
CA GLY A 319 -26.01 10.91 -19.47
C GLY A 319 -24.80 11.83 -19.60
N ILE A 320 -24.03 11.59 -20.65
CA ILE A 320 -22.82 12.33 -20.98
C ILE A 320 -22.82 12.65 -22.47
N SER A 321 -22.38 13.86 -22.81
CA SER A 321 -22.16 14.27 -24.18
C SER A 321 -20.66 14.29 -24.47
N PHE A 322 -20.25 13.98 -25.69
CA PHE A 322 -18.85 14.08 -26.08
C PHE A 322 -18.70 14.44 -27.56
N ASP A 323 -17.53 14.96 -27.90
CA ASP A 323 -17.14 15.28 -29.26
C ASP A 323 -16.17 14.23 -29.78
N ALA A 324 -16.36 13.79 -31.02
CA ALA A 324 -15.44 12.92 -31.74
C ALA A 324 -15.53 13.22 -33.25
N GLU A 325 -14.39 13.40 -33.91
CA GLU A 325 -14.36 13.74 -35.34
C GLU A 325 -14.88 12.59 -36.23
N GLY A 326 -14.64 11.35 -35.80
CA GLY A 326 -14.99 10.14 -36.53
C GLY A 326 -15.83 9.17 -35.71
N ASP A 327 -15.60 7.90 -35.97
CA ASP A 327 -16.16 6.78 -35.23
C ASP A 327 -15.57 6.69 -33.82
N VAL A 328 -16.28 6.04 -32.91
CA VAL A 328 -15.83 5.84 -31.52
C VAL A 328 -15.58 4.37 -31.25
N VAL A 329 -14.72 4.07 -30.29
CA VAL A 329 -14.47 2.68 -29.87
C VAL A 329 -14.94 2.50 -28.44
N LEU A 330 -15.83 1.52 -28.24
CA LEU A 330 -16.34 1.09 -26.95
C LEU A 330 -15.49 -0.04 -26.41
N SER A 331 -15.10 0.01 -25.13
CA SER A 331 -14.39 -1.07 -24.45
C SER A 331 -14.73 -1.10 -22.96
N ASP A 332 -14.38 -2.20 -22.28
CA ASP A 332 -14.43 -2.31 -20.81
C ASP A 332 -15.83 -2.07 -20.21
N PHE A 333 -16.89 -2.35 -20.99
CA PHE A 333 -18.25 -2.29 -20.46
C PHE A 333 -18.46 -3.46 -19.50
N TRP A 334 -18.71 -3.15 -18.24
CA TRP A 334 -18.87 -4.14 -17.18
C TRP A 334 -19.87 -3.67 -16.13
N HIS A 335 -20.43 -4.61 -15.38
CA HIS A 335 -21.20 -4.33 -14.18
C HIS A 335 -20.90 -5.40 -13.14
N TRP A 336 -20.74 -5.00 -11.88
CA TRP A 336 -20.55 -5.97 -10.81
C TRP A 336 -21.90 -6.42 -10.23
N PRO A 337 -22.37 -7.66 -10.46
CA PRO A 337 -23.72 -8.05 -10.13
C PRO A 337 -23.95 -8.24 -8.61
N ARG A 338 -25.15 -7.90 -8.11
CA ARG A 338 -25.60 -8.19 -6.73
C ARG A 338 -26.25 -9.58 -6.60
N ASN A 339 -25.67 -10.60 -7.22
CA ASN A 339 -26.31 -11.92 -7.43
C ASN A 339 -27.64 -11.87 -8.20
N ILE A 340 -27.87 -10.79 -8.96
CA ILE A 340 -29.00 -10.63 -9.88
C ILE A 340 -28.45 -10.75 -11.29
N LYS A 341 -28.98 -11.67 -12.09
CA LYS A 341 -28.61 -11.77 -13.50
C LYS A 341 -29.31 -10.64 -14.27
N VAL A 342 -28.53 -9.68 -14.75
CA VAL A 342 -29.00 -8.58 -15.61
C VAL A 342 -28.21 -8.60 -16.93
N THR A 343 -28.89 -8.36 -18.04
CA THR A 343 -28.25 -8.05 -19.32
C THR A 343 -28.20 -6.55 -19.47
N PHE A 344 -27.03 -6.02 -19.85
CA PHE A 344 -26.80 -4.58 -19.90
C PHE A 344 -26.23 -4.17 -21.28
N PRO A 345 -27.06 -4.25 -22.35
CA PRO A 345 -26.62 -4.01 -23.73
C PRO A 345 -26.31 -2.54 -24.00
N VAL A 346 -25.72 -2.26 -25.16
CA VAL A 346 -25.59 -0.92 -25.72
C VAL A 346 -26.57 -0.78 -26.89
N PHE A 347 -27.49 0.18 -26.81
CA PHE A 347 -28.46 0.50 -27.86
C PHE A 347 -27.93 1.63 -28.74
N LEU A 348 -27.78 1.35 -30.03
CA LEU A 348 -27.19 2.28 -31.00
C LEU A 348 -28.25 3.04 -31.80
N GLY A 349 -28.05 4.36 -31.85
CA GLY A 349 -28.78 5.29 -32.70
C GLY A 349 -30.27 5.41 -32.37
N LYS A 350 -30.99 6.14 -33.22
CA LYS A 350 -32.43 6.36 -33.05
C LYS A 350 -33.25 5.05 -33.03
N ASN A 351 -32.78 4.02 -33.71
CA ASN A 351 -33.49 2.75 -33.87
C ASN A 351 -33.21 1.74 -32.76
N LYS A 352 -32.36 2.07 -31.77
CA LYS A 352 -31.96 1.18 -30.67
C LYS A 352 -31.44 -0.18 -31.15
N VAL A 353 -30.55 -0.19 -32.13
CA VAL A 353 -29.90 -1.45 -32.57
C VAL A 353 -29.05 -1.97 -31.41
N ALA A 354 -29.40 -3.13 -30.88
CA ALA A 354 -28.74 -3.68 -29.70
C ALA A 354 -27.38 -4.30 -30.07
N LEU A 355 -26.35 -3.88 -29.34
CA LEU A 355 -25.06 -4.52 -29.25
C LEU A 355 -24.96 -5.19 -27.87
N ASP A 356 -24.50 -6.45 -27.84
CA ASP A 356 -24.18 -7.11 -26.58
C ASP A 356 -23.13 -6.31 -25.80
N THR A 357 -23.12 -6.40 -24.47
CA THR A 357 -22.20 -5.63 -23.61
C THR A 357 -20.75 -5.77 -24.11
N PRO A 358 -20.09 -4.69 -24.59
CA PRO A 358 -18.80 -4.79 -25.25
C PRO A 358 -17.67 -4.92 -24.22
N THR A 359 -17.35 -6.17 -23.86
CA THR A 359 -16.21 -6.51 -22.99
C THR A 359 -14.86 -6.45 -23.71
N SER A 360 -14.87 -6.32 -25.04
CA SER A 360 -13.70 -6.09 -25.89
C SER A 360 -13.94 -4.87 -26.77
N SER A 361 -12.89 -4.32 -27.37
CA SER A 361 -13.00 -3.16 -28.25
C SER A 361 -13.97 -3.39 -29.42
N VAL A 362 -14.99 -2.55 -29.54
CA VAL A 362 -15.94 -2.50 -30.65
C VAL A 362 -15.96 -1.09 -31.23
N THR A 363 -15.62 -0.96 -32.51
CA THR A 363 -15.79 0.31 -33.24
C THR A 363 -17.26 0.49 -33.59
N VAL A 364 -17.83 1.64 -33.21
CA VAL A 364 -19.18 2.05 -33.57
C VAL A 364 -19.08 3.23 -34.53
N THR A 365 -19.60 3.03 -35.74
CA THR A 365 -19.57 4.05 -36.76
C THR A 365 -20.61 5.14 -36.51
N GLN A 366 -20.34 6.35 -37.01
CA GLN A 366 -21.31 7.46 -37.01
C GLN A 366 -22.66 7.06 -37.63
N GLN A 367 -22.62 6.18 -38.64
CA GLN A 367 -23.83 5.72 -39.35
C GLN A 367 -24.63 4.70 -38.55
N GLU A 368 -23.97 3.79 -37.81
CA GLU A 368 -24.63 2.81 -36.93
C GLU A 368 -25.31 3.50 -35.74
N ALA A 369 -24.68 4.54 -35.20
CA ALA A 369 -25.20 5.32 -34.09
C ALA A 369 -26.08 6.51 -34.53
N LEU A 370 -26.49 6.64 -35.79
CA LEU A 370 -27.15 7.87 -36.26
C LEU A 370 -28.45 8.20 -35.51
N GLY A 371 -28.51 9.42 -34.96
CA GLY A 371 -29.63 9.94 -34.15
C GLY A 371 -29.61 9.42 -32.70
N PHE A 372 -30.58 9.87 -31.90
CA PHE A 372 -30.77 9.42 -30.52
C PHE A 372 -32.22 8.93 -30.34
N PRO A 373 -32.47 7.89 -29.54
CA PRO A 373 -33.83 7.35 -29.37
C PRO A 373 -34.75 8.36 -28.69
N ASP A 374 -36.03 8.35 -29.09
CA ASP A 374 -37.05 9.26 -28.54
C ASP A 374 -37.43 8.91 -27.07
N SER A 375 -36.99 7.74 -26.57
CA SER A 375 -37.20 7.31 -25.19
C SER A 375 -36.12 6.35 -24.69
N VAL A 376 -35.66 6.55 -23.47
CA VAL A 376 -34.71 5.70 -22.72
C VAL A 376 -35.48 5.05 -21.56
N GLN A 377 -35.76 3.75 -21.66
CA GLN A 377 -36.68 3.06 -20.73
C GLN A 377 -36.17 1.69 -20.27
N GLU A 378 -35.42 0.99 -21.11
CA GLU A 378 -34.86 -0.34 -20.82
C GLU A 378 -33.52 -0.21 -20.10
N ASN A 379 -33.15 -1.21 -19.29
CA ASN A 379 -31.82 -1.24 -18.66
C ASN A 379 -30.74 -1.36 -19.75
N GLY A 380 -29.69 -0.55 -19.65
CA GLY A 380 -28.56 -0.59 -20.58
C GLY A 380 -28.02 0.79 -20.89
N TRP A 381 -27.09 0.83 -21.83
CA TRP A 381 -26.46 2.02 -22.38
C TRP A 381 -27.13 2.41 -23.70
N TYR A 382 -27.14 3.69 -24.02
CA TYR A 382 -27.74 4.24 -25.24
C TYR A 382 -26.75 5.20 -25.84
N LEU A 383 -26.28 4.93 -27.05
CA LEU A 383 -25.27 5.72 -27.74
C LEU A 383 -25.83 6.24 -29.06
N GLY A 384 -25.73 7.55 -29.28
CA GLY A 384 -26.16 8.17 -30.53
C GLY A 384 -25.23 9.27 -31.03
N TYR A 385 -25.06 9.31 -32.34
CA TYR A 385 -24.39 10.35 -33.09
C TYR A 385 -25.41 11.40 -33.54
N LEU A 386 -25.24 12.64 -33.10
CA LEU A 386 -26.16 13.75 -33.33
C LEU A 386 -25.80 14.57 -34.57
N GLY A 387 -24.69 14.26 -35.24
CA GLY A 387 -24.15 15.01 -36.36
C GLY A 387 -23.09 16.03 -35.94
N ASN A 388 -22.28 16.48 -36.91
CA ASN A 388 -21.21 17.47 -36.72
C ASN A 388 -20.21 17.11 -35.59
N GLY A 389 -19.88 15.83 -35.47
CA GLY A 389 -18.94 15.33 -34.46
C GLY A 389 -19.51 15.26 -33.04
N LYS A 390 -20.80 15.54 -32.84
CA LYS A 390 -21.46 15.49 -31.53
C LYS A 390 -22.06 14.12 -31.26
N TRP A 391 -21.83 13.60 -30.07
CA TRP A 391 -22.35 12.32 -29.61
C TRP A 391 -23.01 12.46 -28.23
N ARG A 392 -23.95 11.55 -27.96
CA ARG A 392 -24.67 11.43 -26.70
C ARG A 392 -24.63 9.98 -26.24
N MET A 393 -24.29 9.78 -24.97
CA MET A 393 -24.42 8.50 -24.30
C MET A 393 -25.28 8.65 -23.03
N GLU A 394 -26.25 7.76 -22.83
CA GLU A 394 -27.03 7.68 -21.60
C GLU A 394 -27.03 6.25 -21.08
N TRP A 395 -27.22 6.06 -19.78
CA TRP A 395 -27.49 4.75 -19.20
C TRP A 395 -28.71 4.79 -18.29
N LYS A 396 -29.37 3.64 -18.20
CA LYS A 396 -30.58 3.47 -17.42
C LYS A 396 -30.49 2.22 -16.57
N LEU A 397 -30.80 2.37 -15.28
CA LEU A 397 -31.05 1.27 -14.37
C LEU A 397 -32.44 1.45 -13.74
N ASN A 398 -33.32 0.46 -13.93
CA ASN A 398 -34.68 0.49 -13.40
C ASN A 398 -34.79 -0.08 -11.97
N GLY A 399 -33.67 -0.49 -11.37
CA GLY A 399 -33.59 -1.02 -10.02
C GLY A 399 -32.16 -1.08 -9.52
N ASN A 400 -31.97 -1.67 -8.34
CA ASN A 400 -30.65 -1.88 -7.75
C ASN A 400 -30.10 -3.22 -8.24
N LEU A 401 -29.36 -3.17 -9.35
CA LEU A 401 -29.02 -4.36 -10.15
C LEU A 401 -27.54 -4.76 -10.00
N ALA A 402 -26.68 -3.81 -9.70
CA ALA A 402 -25.24 -4.00 -9.59
C ALA A 402 -24.66 -3.22 -8.40
N TRP A 403 -23.45 -3.55 -7.98
CA TRP A 403 -22.66 -2.72 -7.08
C TRP A 403 -22.13 -1.49 -7.83
N ASP A 404 -21.62 -1.70 -9.05
CA ASP A 404 -21.22 -0.64 -9.97
C ASP A 404 -21.49 -1.00 -11.43
N ILE A 405 -21.41 0.02 -12.29
CA ILE A 405 -21.34 -0.10 -13.74
C ILE A 405 -20.12 0.67 -14.25
N ARG A 406 -19.50 0.18 -15.32
CA ARG A 406 -18.27 0.72 -15.91
C ARG A 406 -18.37 0.75 -17.43
N ALA A 407 -17.72 1.72 -18.04
CA ALA A 407 -17.50 1.73 -19.47
C ALA A 407 -16.29 2.59 -19.85
N SER A 408 -15.77 2.33 -21.05
CA SER A 408 -14.72 3.14 -21.64
C SER A 408 -15.03 3.47 -23.10
N VAL A 409 -14.72 4.70 -23.50
CA VAL A 409 -14.94 5.19 -24.86
C VAL A 409 -13.68 5.93 -25.33
N THR A 410 -13.17 5.59 -26.52
CA THR A 410 -12.00 6.26 -27.11
C THR A 410 -12.32 6.88 -28.48
N GLY A 411 -11.47 7.82 -28.91
CA GLY A 411 -11.68 8.64 -30.10
C GLY A 411 -12.31 10.00 -29.80
N LEU A 412 -12.32 10.42 -28.53
CA LEU A 412 -12.99 11.62 -28.06
C LEU A 412 -12.04 12.82 -28.01
N THR A 413 -12.54 14.00 -28.37
CA THR A 413 -11.80 15.27 -28.27
C THR A 413 -12.26 16.11 -27.08
N SER A 414 -13.50 15.93 -26.61
CA SER A 414 -14.00 16.55 -25.39
C SER A 414 -15.15 15.75 -24.81
N VAL A 415 -15.41 15.95 -23.51
CA VAL A 415 -16.45 15.27 -22.75
C VAL A 415 -17.19 16.30 -21.89
N THR A 416 -18.50 16.15 -21.76
CA THR A 416 -19.39 17.02 -20.97
C THR A 416 -20.46 16.16 -20.28
N PRO A 417 -20.23 15.75 -19.02
CA PRO A 417 -21.23 15.07 -18.20
C PRO A 417 -22.42 16.01 -17.89
N ASP A 418 -23.61 15.43 -17.65
CA ASP A 418 -24.80 16.20 -17.25
C ASP A 418 -24.79 16.60 -15.77
N TRP A 419 -23.84 16.09 -15.00
CA TRP A 419 -23.60 16.35 -13.59
C TRP A 419 -22.18 16.88 -13.38
N GLU A 420 -21.90 17.36 -12.17
CA GLU A 420 -20.53 17.62 -11.72
C GLU A 420 -19.88 16.29 -11.30
N PRO A 421 -18.85 15.80 -11.99
CA PRO A 421 -18.16 14.58 -11.61
C PRO A 421 -17.62 14.64 -10.20
N GLN A 422 -17.62 13.51 -9.51
CA GLN A 422 -16.91 13.44 -8.23
C GLN A 422 -15.40 13.59 -8.42
N HIS A 423 -14.74 14.25 -7.47
CA HIS A 423 -13.30 14.24 -7.36
C HIS A 423 -12.83 12.92 -6.74
N LEU A 424 -11.89 12.21 -7.36
CA LEU A 424 -11.41 10.91 -6.85
C LEU A 424 -10.43 11.04 -5.68
N GLY A 425 -9.63 12.12 -5.67
CA GLY A 425 -8.59 12.33 -4.68
C GLY A 425 -9.08 12.75 -3.31
N VAL A 426 -8.32 12.37 -2.28
CA VAL A 426 -8.52 12.75 -0.88
C VAL A 426 -7.15 13.15 -0.34
N GLN A 427 -7.06 14.29 0.34
CA GLN A 427 -5.80 14.79 0.89
C GLN A 427 -5.25 13.85 1.97
N ASP A 428 -4.07 13.26 1.82
CA ASP A 428 -3.41 12.50 2.88
C ASP A 428 -3.13 13.35 4.12
N LEU A 429 -2.93 12.70 5.27
CA LEU A 429 -2.58 13.34 6.52
C LEU A 429 -1.14 13.04 6.94
N LEU A 430 -0.51 14.00 7.59
CA LEU A 430 0.77 13.83 8.29
C LEU A 430 0.63 14.36 9.72
N LEU A 431 0.69 13.44 10.68
CA LEU A 431 0.56 13.72 12.11
C LEU A 431 1.93 13.64 12.75
N ARG A 432 2.49 14.79 13.13
CA ARG A 432 3.71 14.83 13.91
C ARG A 432 3.39 14.53 15.38
N ASN A 433 4.16 13.68 16.02
CA ASN A 433 4.05 13.45 17.45
C ASN A 433 4.81 14.57 18.19
N ASP A 434 4.19 15.14 19.22
CA ASP A 434 4.80 16.15 20.09
C ASP A 434 4.81 15.62 21.54
N GLY A 435 5.09 14.32 21.67
CA GLY A 435 5.03 13.53 22.91
C GLY A 435 3.61 13.21 23.39
N ASP A 436 2.92 14.19 23.99
CA ASP A 436 1.60 13.94 24.59
C ASP A 436 0.46 14.01 23.57
N THR A 437 0.64 14.70 22.45
CA THR A 437 -0.42 14.95 21.45
C THR A 437 0.16 14.97 20.05
N PHE A 438 -0.68 14.75 19.04
CA PHE A 438 -0.33 14.91 17.64
C PHE A 438 -0.62 16.31 17.12
N THR A 439 0.26 16.83 16.27
CA THR A 439 0.05 18.04 15.47
C THR A 439 -0.16 17.68 14.00
N ASP A 440 -1.26 18.17 13.42
CA ASP A 440 -1.52 18.08 11.99
C ASP A 440 -0.60 19.02 11.21
N ILE A 441 0.36 18.43 10.47
CA ILE A 441 1.26 19.14 9.56
C ILE A 441 0.98 18.78 8.09
N SER A 442 -0.20 18.26 7.77
CA SER A 442 -0.59 17.81 6.41
C SER A 442 -0.44 18.91 5.34
N THR A 443 -0.51 20.18 5.74
CA THR A 443 -0.25 21.33 4.84
C THR A 443 1.19 21.39 4.29
N LYS A 444 2.12 20.63 4.88
CA LYS A 444 3.50 20.46 4.40
C LYS A 444 3.63 19.41 3.31
N LEU A 445 2.63 18.54 3.15
CA LEU A 445 2.64 17.51 2.12
C LEU A 445 2.51 18.13 0.72
N PRO A 446 3.18 17.54 -0.28
CA PRO A 446 3.14 18.03 -1.64
C PRO A 446 1.83 17.65 -2.35
N ALA A 447 1.50 18.31 -3.46
CA ALA A 447 0.16 18.26 -4.06
C ALA A 447 -0.37 16.85 -4.44
N LEU A 448 0.50 15.88 -4.76
CA LEU A 448 0.07 14.53 -5.14
C LEU A 448 -0.29 13.64 -3.93
N SER A 449 -0.05 14.11 -2.71
CA SER A 449 -0.70 13.52 -1.54
C SER A 449 -2.21 13.81 -1.53
N GLY A 450 -2.74 14.63 -2.44
CA GLY A 450 -4.17 14.88 -2.65
C GLY A 450 -4.85 13.99 -3.67
N ASP A 451 -4.17 12.95 -4.17
CA ASP A 451 -4.70 12.01 -5.14
C ASP A 451 -5.51 10.88 -4.47
N ASN A 452 -5.92 9.85 -5.20
CA ASN A 452 -6.58 8.68 -4.63
C ASN A 452 -5.53 7.64 -4.20
N ASN A 453 -5.10 7.70 -2.93
CA ASN A 453 -3.93 6.99 -2.42
C ASN A 453 -4.35 5.81 -1.53
N TRP A 454 -3.90 4.61 -1.86
CA TRP A 454 -4.37 3.36 -1.22
C TRP A 454 -3.34 2.73 -0.27
N GLY A 455 -2.07 3.04 -0.47
CA GLY A 455 -0.97 2.51 0.35
C GLY A 455 0.12 3.52 0.60
N VAL A 456 0.88 3.26 1.67
CA VAL A 456 2.11 3.97 1.99
C VAL A 456 3.11 2.98 2.59
N ILE A 457 4.37 3.10 2.21
CA ILE A 457 5.51 2.52 2.92
C ILE A 457 6.54 3.59 3.23
N THR A 458 7.36 3.37 4.26
CA THR A 458 8.44 4.27 4.66
C THR A 458 9.83 3.63 4.46
N GLY A 459 10.83 4.47 4.23
CA GLY A 459 12.23 4.09 4.15
C GLY A 459 13.11 5.30 3.86
N ASP A 460 14.39 5.26 4.23
CA ASP A 460 15.37 6.26 3.77
C ASP A 460 15.94 5.79 2.42
N PHE A 461 15.30 6.15 1.30
CA PHE A 461 15.64 5.59 -0.01
C PHE A 461 16.89 6.23 -0.65
N ASN A 462 17.38 7.31 -0.06
CA ASN A 462 18.55 8.05 -0.55
C ASN A 462 19.72 8.09 0.46
N ASN A 463 19.56 7.41 1.60
CA ASN A 463 20.49 7.32 2.72
C ASN A 463 20.85 8.69 3.36
N ASP A 464 19.96 9.68 3.35
CA ASP A 464 20.23 11.04 3.79
C ASP A 464 19.89 11.33 5.27
N THR A 465 19.54 10.30 6.04
CA THR A 465 19.12 10.30 7.46
C THR A 465 17.64 10.59 7.71
N PHE A 466 16.83 10.90 6.71
CA PHE A 466 15.41 11.16 6.89
C PHE A 466 14.56 10.04 6.27
N GLN A 467 13.47 9.67 6.94
CA GLN A 467 12.52 8.72 6.37
C GLN A 467 11.69 9.41 5.27
N ASP A 468 11.67 8.78 4.09
CA ASP A 468 10.82 9.11 2.95
C ASP A 468 9.53 8.26 2.97
N PHE A 469 8.60 8.59 2.07
CA PHE A 469 7.36 7.84 1.88
C PHE A 469 7.13 7.46 0.41
N PHE A 470 6.82 6.20 0.15
CA PHE A 470 6.36 5.75 -1.16
C PHE A 470 4.86 5.47 -1.12
N ILE A 471 4.10 6.24 -1.90
CA ILE A 471 2.63 6.27 -1.89
C ILE A 471 2.09 5.54 -3.11
N TYR A 472 1.31 4.49 -2.85
CA TYR A 472 0.64 3.68 -3.87
C TYR A 472 -0.66 4.36 -4.29
N ARG A 473 -0.80 4.62 -5.59
CA ARG A 473 -1.93 5.36 -6.15
C ARG A 473 -2.86 4.46 -6.92
N PHE A 474 -4.14 4.53 -6.57
CA PHE A 474 -5.21 4.13 -7.46
C PHE A 474 -5.32 5.14 -8.60
N GLY A 475 -5.41 6.43 -8.25
CA GLY A 475 -5.44 7.51 -9.24
C GLY A 475 -6.70 7.53 -10.09
N GLU A 476 -6.58 7.07 -11.35
CA GLU A 476 -7.64 7.12 -12.36
C GLU A 476 -8.54 5.89 -12.34
N LEU A 477 -9.72 5.95 -12.97
CA LEU A 477 -10.70 4.85 -12.92
C LEU A 477 -10.24 3.52 -13.54
N LYS A 478 -9.34 3.57 -14.53
CA LYS A 478 -8.89 2.38 -15.27
C LYS A 478 -7.43 2.41 -15.71
N THR A 479 -6.83 3.59 -15.81
CA THR A 479 -5.48 3.76 -16.36
C THR A 479 -4.48 3.82 -15.22
N ARG A 480 -3.50 2.91 -15.21
CA ARG A 480 -2.38 2.94 -14.26
C ARG A 480 -1.62 4.25 -14.41
N ILE A 481 -1.51 4.99 -13.30
CA ILE A 481 -0.61 6.13 -13.17
C ILE A 481 0.58 5.75 -12.27
N ALA A 482 1.65 6.53 -12.34
CA ALA A 482 2.83 6.28 -11.50
C ALA A 482 2.46 6.40 -10.02
N ASP A 483 3.07 5.62 -9.13
CA ASP A 483 3.08 5.90 -7.69
C ASP A 483 3.93 7.15 -7.39
N VAL A 484 3.87 7.66 -6.15
CA VAL A 484 4.59 8.89 -5.76
C VAL A 484 5.64 8.57 -4.70
N LEU A 485 6.87 8.99 -4.96
CA LEU A 485 7.88 9.06 -3.91
C LEU A 485 7.89 10.47 -3.30
N ILE A 486 7.53 10.58 -2.03
CA ILE A 486 7.67 11.80 -1.24
C ILE A 486 8.99 11.72 -0.49
N VAL A 487 9.91 12.63 -0.81
CA VAL A 487 11.23 12.72 -0.19
C VAL A 487 11.19 13.72 0.95
N ASN A 488 11.64 13.31 2.13
CA ASN A 488 11.78 14.17 3.29
C ASN A 488 13.14 14.88 3.23
N GLU A 489 13.11 16.18 2.95
CA GLU A 489 14.31 17.02 2.82
C GLU A 489 14.80 17.54 4.19
N GLY A 490 14.23 17.02 5.29
CA GLY A 490 14.42 17.48 6.65
C GLY A 490 13.71 18.79 6.96
N SER A 491 13.64 19.14 8.25
CA SER A 491 13.01 20.40 8.72
C SER A 491 11.55 20.57 8.23
N GLU A 492 10.78 19.48 8.22
CA GLU A 492 9.38 19.44 7.71
C GLU A 492 9.22 19.94 6.27
N MET A 493 10.22 19.72 5.41
CA MET A 493 10.16 20.05 4.00
C MET A 493 10.05 18.77 3.18
N PHE A 494 9.00 18.65 2.38
CA PHE A 494 8.76 17.46 1.55
C PHE A 494 8.77 17.82 0.07
N SER A 495 9.40 16.97 -0.75
CA SER A 495 9.35 17.04 -2.20
C SER A 495 8.68 15.78 -2.76
N GLN A 496 8.15 15.83 -3.99
CA GLN A 496 7.49 14.68 -4.63
C GLN A 496 8.16 14.33 -5.96
N ARG A 497 8.21 13.05 -6.29
CA ARG A 497 8.85 12.50 -7.50
C ARG A 497 7.99 11.45 -8.16
N LEU A 498 7.99 11.47 -9.50
CA LEU A 498 7.36 10.47 -10.38
C LEU A 498 8.38 9.81 -11.32
N ASP A 499 9.62 10.29 -11.32
CA ASP A 499 10.71 9.84 -12.19
C ASP A 499 11.50 8.65 -11.60
N HIS A 500 11.01 8.08 -10.50
CA HIS A 500 11.66 7.00 -9.76
C HIS A 500 11.64 5.63 -10.45
N GLN A 501 10.80 5.43 -11.47
CA GLN A 501 10.72 4.19 -12.28
C GLN A 501 10.26 2.90 -11.56
N ALA A 502 9.83 2.99 -10.30
CA ALA A 502 9.21 1.87 -9.57
C ALA A 502 7.72 1.71 -9.96
N ASN A 503 7.43 1.64 -11.26
CA ASN A 503 6.08 1.48 -11.80
C ASN A 503 6.13 0.80 -13.18
N VAL A 504 5.15 -0.04 -13.49
CA VAL A 504 4.89 -0.51 -14.86
C VAL A 504 3.57 0.05 -15.35
N LEU A 505 3.61 1.18 -16.03
CA LEU A 505 2.41 1.92 -16.47
C LEU A 505 1.63 1.26 -17.62
N SER A 506 2.15 0.17 -18.17
CA SER A 506 1.56 -0.53 -19.31
C SER A 506 0.57 -1.63 -18.91
N ASP A 507 0.47 -1.96 -17.63
CA ASP A 507 -0.55 -2.88 -17.15
C ASP A 507 -1.82 -2.13 -16.70
N GLY A 508 -2.89 -2.90 -16.49
CA GLY A 508 -4.21 -2.36 -16.14
C GLY A 508 -4.52 -2.41 -14.64
N GLY A 509 -3.52 -2.69 -13.80
CA GLY A 509 -3.66 -2.71 -12.35
C GLY A 509 -3.55 -1.31 -11.74
N HIS A 510 -3.71 -1.23 -10.43
CA HIS A 510 -3.60 0.02 -9.66
C HIS A 510 -2.72 -0.21 -8.43
N GLY A 511 -2.01 0.83 -7.97
CA GLY A 511 -1.16 0.69 -6.79
C GLY A 511 -2.03 0.47 -5.56
N ASP A 512 -1.69 -0.54 -4.76
CA ASP A 512 -2.40 -0.87 -3.52
C ASP A 512 -1.48 -0.75 -2.30
N MET A 513 -0.47 -1.61 -2.18
CA MET A 513 0.46 -1.62 -1.04
C MET A 513 1.77 -2.35 -1.39
N GLY A 514 2.81 -2.20 -0.57
CA GLY A 514 4.03 -2.99 -0.66
C GLY A 514 4.82 -3.04 0.65
N ALA A 515 6.13 -3.21 0.54
CA ALA A 515 7.09 -3.16 1.65
C ALA A 515 8.44 -2.61 1.17
N ALA A 516 9.15 -1.90 2.05
CA ALA A 516 10.53 -1.47 1.82
C ALA A 516 11.50 -2.35 2.61
N PHE A 517 12.51 -2.88 1.94
CA PHE A 517 13.61 -3.64 2.54
C PHE A 517 14.75 -3.74 1.54
N ASP A 518 15.98 -3.96 2.02
CA ASP A 518 17.12 -4.22 1.15
C ASP A 518 17.22 -5.74 0.93
N TYR A 519 16.74 -6.23 -0.21
CA TYR A 519 16.69 -7.67 -0.49
C TYR A 519 18.08 -8.26 -0.77
N ASN A 520 19.02 -7.40 -1.15
CA ASN A 520 20.30 -7.80 -1.71
C ASN A 520 21.49 -7.43 -0.81
N GLN A 521 21.20 -6.69 0.28
CA GLN A 521 22.09 -6.25 1.33
C GLN A 521 23.21 -5.31 0.86
N ASP A 522 22.95 -4.48 -0.16
CA ASP A 522 23.91 -3.48 -0.67
C ASP A 522 23.86 -2.13 0.08
N GLY A 523 22.80 -1.89 0.84
CA GLY A 523 22.55 -0.67 1.60
C GLY A 523 21.59 0.31 0.93
N ASP A 524 20.97 -0.05 -0.19
CA ASP A 524 19.94 0.77 -0.83
C ASP A 524 18.58 0.07 -0.65
N LEU A 525 17.64 0.74 0.03
CA LEU A 525 16.31 0.14 0.27
C LEU A 525 15.55 -0.08 -1.04
N ASP A 526 15.11 -1.30 -1.28
CA ASP A 526 14.31 -1.73 -2.42
C ASP A 526 12.80 -1.68 -2.08
N ILE A 527 11.96 -1.80 -3.11
CA ILE A 527 10.50 -1.78 -2.95
C ILE A 527 9.91 -3.06 -3.51
N PHE A 528 9.12 -3.76 -2.72
CA PHE A 528 8.26 -4.83 -3.21
C PHE A 528 6.81 -4.37 -3.22
N SER A 529 6.24 -4.22 -4.41
CA SER A 529 4.92 -3.65 -4.66
C SER A 529 3.90 -4.72 -5.04
N GLY A 530 2.68 -4.58 -4.53
CA GLY A 530 1.48 -5.29 -4.96
C GLY A 530 0.50 -4.34 -5.63
N ASP A 531 0.22 -4.58 -6.91
CA ASP A 531 -0.81 -3.86 -7.63
C ASP A 531 -2.16 -4.61 -7.56
N ASP A 532 -3.23 -3.93 -7.18
CA ASP A 532 -4.61 -4.45 -7.22
C ASP A 532 -5.25 -4.28 -8.61
N ASP A 533 -6.55 -4.55 -8.74
CA ASP A 533 -7.34 -4.44 -9.98
C ASP A 533 -6.81 -5.37 -11.10
N ASP A 534 -6.46 -6.58 -10.68
CA ASP A 534 -5.81 -7.62 -11.48
C ASP A 534 -4.33 -7.36 -11.78
N GLY A 535 -3.68 -6.58 -10.93
CA GLY A 535 -2.26 -6.29 -10.98
C GLY A 535 -1.36 -7.44 -10.53
N LYS A 536 -0.05 -7.18 -10.62
CA LYS A 536 1.02 -8.14 -10.30
C LYS A 536 1.79 -7.70 -9.05
N TRP A 537 2.53 -8.64 -8.49
CA TRP A 537 3.58 -8.38 -7.51
C TRP A 537 4.89 -8.06 -8.25
N ARG A 538 5.64 -7.07 -7.74
CA ARG A 538 6.88 -6.59 -8.36
C ARG A 538 7.95 -6.25 -7.34
N LEU A 539 9.18 -6.66 -7.61
CA LEU A 539 10.37 -6.22 -6.89
C LEU A 539 11.10 -5.16 -7.71
N TYR A 540 11.24 -3.97 -7.14
CA TYR A 540 11.95 -2.84 -7.70
C TYR A 540 13.25 -2.63 -6.93
N ARG A 541 14.38 -2.97 -7.57
CA ARG A 541 15.72 -2.74 -7.01
C ARG A 541 16.08 -1.27 -7.07
N ASN A 542 16.48 -0.67 -5.95
CA ASN A 542 17.04 0.68 -5.90
C ASN A 542 18.43 0.69 -6.55
N LEU A 543 18.68 1.69 -7.40
CA LEU A 543 19.92 1.80 -8.17
C LEU A 543 20.99 2.63 -7.45
N GLY A 544 20.69 3.04 -6.22
CA GLY A 544 21.58 3.75 -5.33
C GLY A 544 21.63 5.26 -5.56
N SER A 545 21.76 5.95 -4.44
CA SER A 545 21.95 7.39 -4.33
C SER A 545 23.47 7.65 -4.27
N SER A 546 24.08 8.06 -5.38
CA SER A 546 25.51 8.39 -5.59
C SER A 546 26.49 8.08 -4.43
N ASN A 547 27.41 7.10 -4.58
CA ASN A 547 28.55 6.63 -3.71
C ASN A 547 29.11 7.50 -2.55
N THR A 548 28.30 8.23 -1.80
CA THR A 548 28.71 9.29 -0.88
C THR A 548 27.91 9.28 0.41
N HIS A 549 26.69 8.74 0.39
CA HIS A 549 25.97 8.41 1.61
C HIS A 549 26.35 7.01 2.10
N SER A 550 26.29 6.84 3.42
CA SER A 550 26.57 5.59 4.12
C SER A 550 25.30 5.09 4.79
N TYR A 551 25.28 3.83 5.16
CA TYR A 551 24.14 3.19 5.83
C TYR A 551 24.61 2.31 6.99
N VAL A 552 23.68 1.74 7.72
CA VAL A 552 23.92 0.58 8.59
C VAL A 552 22.70 -0.31 8.67
N HIS A 553 22.94 -1.62 8.71
CA HIS A 553 21.94 -2.60 9.09
C HIS A 553 22.20 -3.08 10.53
N ALA A 554 21.19 -2.99 11.38
CA ALA A 554 21.16 -3.70 12.65
C ALA A 554 20.26 -4.93 12.48
N HIS A 555 20.86 -6.11 12.41
CA HIS A 555 20.14 -7.38 12.34
C HIS A 555 19.82 -7.84 13.77
N ILE A 556 18.53 -7.87 14.10
CA ILE A 556 18.03 -8.20 15.43
C ILE A 556 17.58 -9.66 15.46
N GLY A 557 18.27 -10.47 16.24
CA GLY A 557 17.86 -11.82 16.60
C GLY A 557 17.14 -11.85 17.95
N TYR A 558 17.13 -13.03 18.57
CA TYR A 558 16.44 -13.25 19.84
C TYR A 558 17.18 -12.59 21.00
N SER A 559 16.41 -12.11 21.96
CA SER A 559 16.91 -11.60 23.23
C SER A 559 17.68 -12.70 23.98
N ARG A 560 18.49 -12.33 24.97
CA ARG A 560 19.19 -13.31 25.82
C ARG A 560 18.24 -14.22 26.63
N ASN A 561 16.97 -13.84 26.75
CA ASN A 561 15.93 -14.63 27.41
C ASN A 561 15.06 -15.41 26.40
N GLY A 562 15.35 -15.32 25.10
CA GLY A 562 14.61 -16.03 24.06
C GLY A 562 13.43 -15.26 23.47
N VAL A 563 13.26 -13.97 23.75
CA VAL A 563 12.19 -13.17 23.13
C VAL A 563 12.54 -12.80 21.70
N ASP A 564 11.59 -12.99 20.79
CA ASP A 564 11.70 -12.74 19.37
C ASP A 564 11.98 -11.25 19.03
N PRO A 565 12.41 -10.92 17.81
CA PRO A 565 12.80 -9.56 17.45
C PRO A 565 11.63 -8.57 17.24
N ILE A 566 10.38 -9.02 17.07
CA ILE A 566 9.23 -8.14 16.81
C ILE A 566 9.06 -7.12 17.94
N GLY A 567 8.92 -5.84 17.59
CA GLY A 567 8.77 -4.76 18.56
C GLY A 567 10.07 -4.33 19.24
N ALA A 568 11.22 -4.95 18.92
CA ALA A 568 12.49 -4.47 19.43
C ALA A 568 12.78 -3.05 18.94
N GLU A 569 13.38 -2.23 19.80
CA GLU A 569 13.70 -0.83 19.52
C GLU A 569 15.18 -0.69 19.22
N VAL A 570 15.50 0.04 18.14
CA VAL A 570 16.87 0.27 17.69
C VAL A 570 17.13 1.77 17.62
N LYS A 571 18.18 2.22 18.32
CA LYS A 571 18.67 3.59 18.28
C LYS A 571 20.09 3.64 17.75
N VAL A 572 20.31 4.39 16.67
CA VAL A 572 21.64 4.63 16.10
C VAL A 572 22.03 6.08 16.39
N THR A 573 23.21 6.27 16.98
CA THR A 573 23.79 7.60 17.23
C THR A 573 25.07 7.78 16.43
N THR A 574 25.13 8.84 15.64
CA THR A 574 26.33 9.30 14.93
C THR A 574 26.69 10.72 15.36
N LYS A 575 27.73 11.29 14.75
CA LYS A 575 28.08 12.71 14.98
C LYS A 575 27.00 13.69 14.48
N SER A 576 26.17 13.26 13.53
CA SER A 576 25.17 14.13 12.89
C SER A 576 23.82 14.10 13.58
N GLY A 577 23.53 13.08 14.39
CA GLY A 577 22.27 12.97 15.11
C GLY A 577 22.03 11.56 15.65
N SER A 578 20.82 11.33 16.13
CA SER A 578 20.32 9.98 16.42
C SER A 578 19.12 9.70 15.54
N GLN A 579 18.92 8.43 15.22
CA GLN A 579 17.72 7.92 14.55
C GLN A 579 17.15 6.77 15.38
N PHE A 580 15.84 6.58 15.30
CA PHE A 580 15.10 5.54 16.01
C PHE A 580 14.25 4.72 15.04
N LYS A 581 14.18 3.40 15.26
CA LYS A 581 13.25 2.50 14.57
C LYS A 581 12.78 1.39 15.50
N ARG A 582 11.54 0.94 15.30
CA ARG A 582 11.01 -0.30 15.89
C ARG A 582 11.04 -1.42 14.86
N ILE A 583 11.31 -2.65 15.30
CA ILE A 583 11.30 -3.84 14.45
C ILE A 583 9.86 -4.30 14.21
N GLY A 584 9.60 -4.71 12.96
CA GLY A 584 8.26 -5.00 12.46
C GLY A 584 7.92 -4.11 11.27
N SER A 585 6.80 -4.40 10.62
CA SER A 585 6.27 -3.57 9.54
C SER A 585 5.83 -2.21 10.07
N GLY A 586 6.60 -1.15 9.80
CA GLY A 586 6.24 0.25 10.08
C GLY A 586 5.15 0.80 9.14
N SER A 587 4.45 -0.07 8.41
CA SER A 587 3.35 0.29 7.51
C SER A 587 2.34 -0.84 7.47
N ALA A 588 1.06 -0.51 7.41
CA ALA A 588 -0.01 -1.50 7.50
C ALA A 588 -1.10 -1.30 6.45
N THR A 589 -1.32 -2.33 5.63
CA THR A 589 -2.60 -2.63 4.97
C THR A 589 -2.80 -4.14 4.98
N HIS A 590 -3.61 -4.61 5.95
CA HIS A 590 -3.97 -6.01 6.20
C HIS A 590 -2.87 -7.00 6.60
N SER A 591 -1.68 -6.91 6.01
CA SER A 591 -0.54 -7.79 6.32
C SER A 591 0.43 -7.20 7.34
N GLN A 592 1.30 -8.03 7.92
CA GLN A 592 2.37 -7.64 8.84
C GLN A 592 3.66 -8.42 8.51
N SER A 593 4.69 -7.66 8.19
CA SER A 593 6.06 -8.15 8.03
C SER A 593 6.83 -8.12 9.35
N THR A 594 7.84 -8.98 9.50
CA THR A 594 8.72 -9.04 10.68
C THR A 594 9.89 -8.06 10.56
N LEU A 595 10.50 -7.99 9.36
CA LEU A 595 11.60 -7.07 9.01
C LEU A 595 12.62 -6.82 10.14
N ASN A 596 13.28 -7.89 10.62
CA ASN A 596 14.22 -7.85 11.74
C ASN A 596 15.61 -7.25 11.42
N MET A 597 15.82 -6.75 10.21
CA MET A 597 16.98 -5.98 9.79
C MET A 597 16.62 -4.49 9.69
N ALA A 598 16.90 -3.74 10.76
CA ALA A 598 16.67 -2.30 10.78
C ALA A 598 17.71 -1.56 9.93
N HIS A 599 17.25 -0.88 8.88
CA HIS A 599 18.05 -0.05 8.01
C HIS A 599 18.04 1.43 8.44
N PHE A 600 19.23 2.04 8.52
CA PHE A 600 19.42 3.46 8.76
C PHE A 600 20.37 4.06 7.72
N GLY A 601 19.91 5.07 6.99
CA GLY A 601 20.80 5.92 6.21
C GLY A 601 21.54 6.89 7.12
N LEU A 602 22.82 7.10 6.89
CA LEU A 602 23.71 7.84 7.79
C LEU A 602 24.24 9.13 7.16
N GLY A 603 23.72 9.52 6.00
CA GLY A 603 24.27 10.62 5.21
C GLY A 603 25.77 10.39 5.00
N HIS A 604 26.60 11.37 5.30
CA HIS A 604 28.05 11.27 5.14
C HIS A 604 28.80 10.64 6.34
N ASP A 605 28.09 10.10 7.33
CA ASP A 605 28.71 9.54 8.52
C ASP A 605 29.21 8.12 8.28
N THR A 606 30.53 7.95 8.32
CA THR A 606 31.19 6.64 8.13
C THR A 606 31.51 5.93 9.45
N LYS A 607 31.21 6.57 10.58
CA LYS A 607 31.46 6.08 11.93
C LYS A 607 30.21 6.27 12.79
N ILE A 608 29.87 5.21 13.51
CA ILE A 608 28.71 5.17 14.40
C ILE A 608 29.25 5.19 15.82
N GLU A 609 28.79 6.17 16.60
CA GLU A 609 29.22 6.32 18.00
C GLU A 609 28.64 5.17 18.83
N ARG A 610 27.37 4.86 18.59
CA ARG A 610 26.65 3.82 19.33
C ARG A 610 25.44 3.30 18.55
N ILE A 611 25.22 1.99 18.62
CA ILE A 611 23.95 1.33 18.26
C ILE A 611 23.42 0.70 19.54
N GLN A 612 22.16 0.96 19.89
CA GLN A 612 21.49 0.39 21.06
C GLN A 612 20.26 -0.39 20.63
N VAL A 613 20.04 -1.54 21.25
CA VAL A 613 18.86 -2.38 21.03
C VAL A 613 18.20 -2.67 22.37
N ARG A 614 16.87 -2.60 22.41
CA ARG A 614 16.01 -3.01 23.53
C ARG A 614 14.94 -3.97 23.01
N TRP A 615 14.79 -5.14 23.63
CA TRP A 615 13.70 -6.08 23.34
C TRP A 615 12.51 -5.85 24.28
N ARG A 616 11.36 -6.48 23.96
CA ARG A 616 10.10 -6.36 24.74
C ARG A 616 10.24 -6.81 26.19
N ASP A 617 11.05 -7.84 26.46
CA ASP A 617 11.40 -8.29 27.82
C ASP A 617 12.30 -7.31 28.61
N GLY A 618 12.65 -6.21 27.99
CA GLY A 618 13.47 -5.15 28.50
C GLY A 618 14.97 -5.42 28.59
N THR A 619 15.43 -6.54 28.04
CA THR A 619 16.86 -6.76 27.83
C THR A 619 17.42 -5.79 26.81
N THR A 620 18.72 -5.49 26.92
CA THR A 620 19.38 -4.51 26.07
C THR A 620 20.73 -5.01 25.60
N ALA A 621 21.14 -4.54 24.43
CA ALA A 621 22.47 -4.75 23.86
C ALA A 621 22.97 -3.46 23.21
N GLN A 622 24.29 -3.29 23.11
CA GLN A 622 24.86 -2.13 22.44
C GLN A 622 26.22 -2.42 21.83
N LEU A 623 26.54 -1.71 20.75
CA LEU A 623 27.87 -1.61 20.15
C LEU A 623 28.29 -0.15 20.11
N THR A 624 29.60 0.12 20.24
CA THR A 624 30.15 1.48 20.24
C THR A 624 31.35 1.61 19.30
N GLY A 625 31.47 2.73 18.61
CA GLY A 625 32.63 3.03 17.76
C GLY A 625 32.77 2.11 16.54
N VAL A 626 31.65 1.69 15.95
CA VAL A 626 31.62 0.77 14.82
C VAL A 626 31.60 1.50 13.47
N ASP A 627 31.88 0.77 12.39
CA ASP A 627 31.87 1.32 11.03
C ASP A 627 30.45 1.29 10.44
N ALA A 628 30.16 2.28 9.59
CA ALA A 628 29.06 2.25 8.64
C ALA A 628 29.28 1.22 7.51
N ASN A 629 28.28 1.05 6.65
CA ASN A 629 28.23 0.16 5.49
C ASN A 629 28.50 -1.30 5.87
N LYS A 630 27.89 -1.72 6.98
CA LYS A 630 28.01 -3.07 7.55
C LYS A 630 26.69 -3.50 8.16
N ILE A 631 26.51 -4.81 8.23
CA ILE A 631 25.51 -5.46 9.09
C ILE A 631 26.15 -5.70 10.45
N HIS A 632 25.49 -5.22 11.50
CA HIS A 632 25.83 -5.52 12.89
C HIS A 632 24.72 -6.38 13.50
N VAL A 633 25.08 -7.54 14.04
CA VAL A 633 24.12 -8.51 14.59
C VAL A 633 23.97 -8.30 16.10
N PHE A 634 22.73 -8.35 16.58
CA PHE A 634 22.35 -8.24 17.98
C PHE A 634 21.50 -9.44 18.39
N GLY A 635 21.63 -9.87 19.65
CA GLY A 635 20.93 -11.07 20.14
C GLY A 635 21.59 -12.37 19.68
N THR A 636 20.94 -13.49 19.97
CA THR A 636 21.31 -14.79 19.38
C THR A 636 20.64 -14.92 18.02
N PRO A 637 21.40 -15.23 16.95
CA PRO A 637 20.79 -15.78 15.74
C PRO A 637 19.96 -17.00 16.15
N ASN A 638 18.80 -17.17 15.51
CA ASN A 638 17.89 -18.32 15.58
C ASN A 638 18.35 -19.44 16.56
N PRO A 639 17.63 -19.71 17.67
CA PRO A 639 17.96 -20.79 18.61
C PRO A 639 17.78 -22.16 17.93
N GLN A 640 18.70 -22.52 17.03
CA GLN A 640 18.72 -23.81 16.37
C GLN A 640 18.71 -24.93 17.44
N PRO A 641 17.85 -25.95 17.33
CA PRO A 641 17.85 -27.10 18.23
C PRO A 641 19.13 -27.97 18.18
#